data_AF-A0A7X7QHV3-F1
#
_entry.id   AF-A0A7X7QHV3-F1
#
_cell.length_a   1.000
_cell.length_b   1.000
_cell.length_c   1.000
_cell.angle_alpha   90.00
_cell.angle_beta   90.00
_cell.angle_gamma   90.00
#
_symmetry.space_group_name_H-M   'P 1'
#
loop_
_entity.id
_entity.type
_entity.pdbx_description
1 polymer ?
#
loop_
_entity_poly.entity_id
_entity_poly.type
_entity_poly.pdbx_seq_one_letter_code
_entity_poly.pdbx_strand_id
1 'polypeptide(L)'
;MNRSIFLRLVWKEYRLQRALWIAMILLTAMLLFLFHVFALNTTERFCWQLSAGLVLPALYCLGCGATLFAGEREAGTFEFQRSLPVGAKTVFAAKFLFALASAAAMFALSGAALLMLNPGSEINPSEMLQRYAVAVGRRMPLLGLELLLWSVLFSLLLRRVLVAAVLGVVVGSVNFEFARGWYSHFWGGDVWIAPELIFTTVAVALADLWLGARWFREKRQRGGRAVPSIAGNGLAAWSDRFLRPSRLTMVGRLAWQHWRQTWRLAAVLVGATTLPLMILIIQWLAASKFLRGPAFSSWQGEGQINNPVWFFFGVVPAFVGVSLLGLTAFHPDQWGRGYRFLADRGATPKYVWLSRQLVCWTSAAAALPALLIAALIQTYAAFHYSGRTLSLLWLLAQTSTSVIGYVILSVSAGQFCSMFFRSGILAGLFGIILTLALAGWTALMWIWRINCLWAVLPIPLALLLATRLRTRDWLVERNTLRAWLRPGLALAVPALALLAAVPLYRVYQIPWVDPGFSPDEFARDMTPEEFAAIDRYERKAGTNTSVYYNPAKILLNKAVENQLHGKLDEALENYLEAMRVVDRCRYWYAIITDNRWSGRTADDREIKIYPRLSSWAVCPGQTPERLLAARKQLEQLTAGFSSDKGIKLRHLRLQQLYEGEPEALDKATADMSKHQRQLTLLWLRLPSERARVLRILNMQTANLLGLSAQLDRKSATGERLWTHYTTGPRDFRRDAWRNAIYPLDKLAIENFYLYFEIIRQRAAIEAERRAVQIILAMEAWKLQHGSLPKTLDELVDTCLDRLPNDPYTGKPFLYFPEGVPTAFTYYQSFGGLGSDVEIPAGKPFIWSAGKGVRPREIPAGAAEEPIVERYLLMNDGRDGWRKPLTETELWSAGRPFPIP
;
A
#
# COMPACT_ATOMS: atom_id res chain seq x y z
N MET A 1 -14.44 -57.72 -4.88
CA MET A 1 -14.51 -56.67 -5.93
C MET A 1 -13.45 -56.98 -6.99
N ASN A 2 -13.78 -57.03 -8.29
CA ASN A 2 -12.78 -57.33 -9.32
C ASN A 2 -11.77 -56.17 -9.43
N ARG A 3 -10.55 -56.37 -8.90
CA ARG A 3 -9.50 -55.34 -8.79
C ARG A 3 -9.16 -54.71 -10.15
N SER A 4 -9.20 -55.50 -11.22
CA SER A 4 -8.89 -55.02 -12.58
C SER A 4 -9.91 -54.00 -13.09
N ILE A 5 -11.21 -54.25 -12.87
CA ILE A 5 -12.30 -53.36 -13.30
C ILE A 5 -12.25 -52.05 -12.50
N PHE A 6 -12.02 -52.15 -11.20
CA PHE A 6 -11.90 -50.98 -10.33
C PHE A 6 -10.76 -50.05 -10.78
N LEU A 7 -9.57 -50.60 -11.05
CA LEU A 7 -8.42 -49.82 -11.51
C LEU A 7 -8.65 -49.18 -12.89
N ARG A 8 -9.35 -49.86 -13.80
CA ARG A 8 -9.73 -49.29 -15.11
C ARG A 8 -10.67 -48.10 -14.96
N LEU A 9 -11.61 -48.15 -14.01
CA LEU A 9 -12.48 -47.01 -13.70
C LEU A 9 -11.67 -45.84 -13.11
N VAL A 10 -10.80 -46.10 -12.14
CA VAL A 10 -9.91 -45.06 -11.57
C VAL A 10 -9.04 -44.42 -12.65
N TRP A 11 -8.46 -45.21 -13.56
CA TRP A 11 -7.66 -44.70 -14.67
C TRP A 11 -8.47 -43.84 -15.66
N LYS A 12 -9.75 -44.20 -15.88
CA LYS A 12 -10.68 -43.38 -16.68
C LYS A 12 -10.87 -42.00 -16.01
N GLU A 13 -11.16 -41.97 -14.72
CA GLU A 13 -11.37 -40.71 -13.98
C GLU A 13 -10.11 -39.84 -13.99
N TYR A 14 -8.92 -40.45 -13.82
CA TYR A 14 -7.65 -39.76 -13.95
C TYR A 14 -7.51 -39.05 -15.30
N ARG A 15 -7.77 -39.75 -16.42
CA ARG A 15 -7.68 -39.13 -17.76
C ARG A 15 -8.67 -37.98 -17.95
N LEU A 16 -9.84 -38.06 -17.32
CA LEU A 16 -10.87 -37.02 -17.41
C LEU A 16 -10.50 -35.79 -16.58
N GLN A 17 -9.96 -35.99 -15.37
CA GLN A 17 -9.68 -34.90 -14.42
C GLN A 17 -8.25 -34.36 -14.49
N ARG A 18 -7.30 -35.03 -15.17
CA ARG A 18 -5.89 -34.60 -15.22
C ARG A 18 -5.70 -33.16 -15.65
N ALA A 19 -6.49 -32.67 -16.61
CA ALA A 19 -6.35 -31.32 -17.13
C ALA A 19 -6.78 -30.28 -16.08
N LEU A 20 -7.88 -30.56 -15.36
CA LEU A 20 -8.32 -29.72 -14.25
C LEU A 20 -7.30 -29.74 -13.12
N TRP A 21 -6.79 -30.92 -12.76
CA TRP A 21 -5.77 -31.07 -11.71
C TRP A 21 -4.49 -30.29 -12.06
N ILE A 22 -3.95 -30.46 -13.27
CA ILE A 22 -2.75 -29.72 -13.74
C ILE A 22 -3.00 -28.21 -13.75
N ALA A 23 -4.17 -27.76 -14.22
CA ALA A 23 -4.50 -26.33 -14.23
C ALA A 23 -4.54 -25.75 -12.81
N MET A 24 -5.14 -26.45 -11.85
CA MET A 24 -5.25 -25.99 -10.47
C MET A 24 -3.90 -25.97 -9.75
N ILE A 25 -3.03 -26.95 -9.96
CA ILE A 25 -1.71 -26.94 -9.33
C ILE A 25 -0.80 -25.85 -9.90
N LEU A 26 -0.82 -25.65 -11.22
CA LEU A 26 -0.07 -24.56 -11.86
C LEU A 26 -0.56 -23.19 -11.39
N LEU A 27 -1.89 -23.01 -11.29
CA LEU A 27 -2.48 -21.81 -10.72
C LEU A 27 -2.05 -21.61 -9.26
N THR A 28 -2.00 -22.69 -8.47
CA THR A 28 -1.58 -22.62 -7.07
C THR A 28 -0.13 -22.20 -6.94
N ALA A 29 0.77 -22.86 -7.67
CA ALA A 29 2.18 -22.49 -7.71
C ALA A 29 2.37 -21.03 -8.17
N MET A 30 1.63 -20.60 -9.20
CA MET A 30 1.69 -19.23 -9.71
C MET A 30 1.24 -18.21 -8.66
N LEU A 31 0.09 -18.41 -7.99
CA LEU A 31 -0.38 -17.48 -6.96
C LEU A 31 0.55 -17.47 -5.74
N LEU A 32 1.04 -18.63 -5.30
CA LEU A 32 2.01 -18.71 -4.21
C LEU A 32 3.28 -17.94 -4.53
N PHE A 33 3.79 -18.05 -5.76
CA PHE A 33 4.94 -17.31 -6.25
C PHE A 33 4.66 -15.80 -6.34
N LEU A 34 3.51 -15.40 -6.90
CA LEU A 34 3.13 -13.99 -6.99
C LEU A 34 3.01 -13.36 -5.60
N PHE A 35 2.36 -14.03 -4.65
CA PHE A 35 2.30 -13.53 -3.27
C PHE A 35 3.67 -13.50 -2.61
N HIS A 36 4.55 -14.46 -2.91
CA HIS A 36 5.94 -14.44 -2.43
C HIS A 36 6.68 -13.18 -2.89
N VAL A 37 6.49 -12.80 -4.17
CA VAL A 37 7.19 -11.66 -4.79
C VAL A 37 6.57 -10.32 -4.39
N PHE A 38 5.25 -10.22 -4.27
CA PHE A 38 4.54 -8.93 -4.19
C PHE A 38 3.99 -8.55 -2.81
N ALA A 39 3.85 -9.47 -1.86
CA ALA A 39 3.22 -9.14 -0.57
C ALA A 39 4.14 -8.30 0.35
N LEU A 40 3.59 -7.18 0.84
CA LEU A 40 4.29 -6.08 1.53
C LEU A 40 4.63 -6.34 3.01
N ASN A 41 4.26 -7.49 3.57
CA ASN A 41 4.54 -7.83 4.97
C ASN A 41 4.71 -9.35 5.07
N THR A 42 5.64 -9.83 5.89
CA THR A 42 5.86 -11.27 6.10
C THR A 42 4.61 -11.98 6.62
N THR A 43 3.89 -11.35 7.55
CA THR A 43 2.63 -11.89 8.10
C THR A 43 1.54 -11.92 7.04
N GLU A 44 1.31 -10.82 6.31
CA GLU A 44 0.29 -10.77 5.26
C GLU A 44 0.63 -11.75 4.12
N ARG A 45 1.89 -11.78 3.70
CA ARG A 45 2.40 -12.73 2.69
C ARG A 45 2.05 -14.15 3.07
N PHE A 46 2.40 -14.57 4.29
CA PHE A 46 2.10 -15.90 4.77
C PHE A 46 0.59 -16.16 4.75
N CYS A 47 -0.23 -15.22 5.21
CA CYS A 47 -1.69 -15.36 5.18
C CYS A 47 -2.26 -15.49 3.76
N TRP A 48 -1.80 -14.68 2.80
CA TRP A 48 -2.23 -14.74 1.40
C TRP A 48 -1.79 -16.05 0.73
N GLN A 49 -0.55 -16.47 0.97
CA GLN A 49 -0.03 -17.73 0.45
C GLN A 49 -0.73 -18.94 1.06
N LEU A 50 -0.93 -18.95 2.38
CA LEU A 50 -1.71 -19.97 3.08
C LEU A 50 -3.12 -20.03 2.51
N SER A 51 -3.78 -18.89 2.31
CA SER A 51 -5.11 -18.83 1.70
C SER A 51 -5.11 -19.41 0.28
N ALA A 52 -4.15 -19.04 -0.57
CA ALA A 52 -4.05 -19.57 -1.93
C ALA A 52 -3.78 -21.09 -1.95
N GLY A 53 -2.86 -21.55 -1.10
CA GLY A 53 -2.48 -22.95 -0.94
C GLY A 53 -3.62 -23.83 -0.41
N LEU A 54 -4.67 -23.24 0.17
CA LEU A 54 -5.83 -23.94 0.73
C LEU A 54 -7.08 -23.81 -0.14
N VAL A 55 -7.39 -22.60 -0.60
CA VAL A 55 -8.58 -22.31 -1.41
C VAL A 55 -8.53 -23.00 -2.76
N LEU A 56 -7.36 -23.04 -3.41
CA LEU A 56 -7.26 -23.67 -4.73
C LEU A 56 -7.45 -25.19 -4.69
N PRO A 57 -6.85 -25.94 -3.75
CA PRO A 57 -7.22 -27.34 -3.56
C PRO A 57 -8.70 -27.55 -3.22
N ALA A 58 -9.31 -26.66 -2.42
CA ALA A 58 -10.74 -26.72 -2.13
C ALA A 58 -11.61 -26.49 -3.39
N LEU A 59 -11.23 -25.53 -4.25
CA LEU A 59 -11.86 -25.34 -5.56
C LEU A 59 -11.65 -26.54 -6.49
N TYR A 60 -10.51 -27.23 -6.38
CA TYR A 60 -10.30 -28.50 -7.06
C TYR A 60 -11.26 -29.59 -6.54
N CYS A 61 -11.46 -29.71 -5.22
CA CYS A 61 -12.45 -30.63 -4.64
C CYS A 61 -13.85 -30.41 -5.22
N LEU A 62 -14.27 -29.14 -5.33
CA LEU A 62 -15.54 -28.75 -5.93
C LEU A 62 -15.61 -29.16 -7.41
N GLY A 63 -14.63 -28.76 -8.21
CA GLY A 63 -14.62 -29.12 -9.63
C GLY A 63 -14.59 -30.64 -9.86
N CYS A 64 -13.77 -31.35 -9.06
CA CYS A 64 -13.65 -32.79 -9.07
C CYS A 64 -14.99 -33.47 -8.73
N GLY A 65 -15.59 -33.13 -7.58
CA GLY A 65 -16.88 -33.69 -7.14
C GLY A 65 -18.00 -33.44 -8.16
N ALA A 66 -18.07 -32.23 -8.72
CA ALA A 66 -19.07 -31.87 -9.72
C ALA A 66 -18.93 -32.71 -11.00
N THR A 67 -17.70 -33.02 -11.42
CA THR A 67 -17.47 -33.79 -12.66
C THR A 67 -17.83 -35.27 -12.53
N LEU A 68 -17.81 -35.86 -11.33
CA LEU A 68 -17.90 -37.31 -11.15
C LEU A 68 -19.13 -37.93 -11.81
N PHE A 69 -20.31 -37.33 -11.59
CA PHE A 69 -21.59 -37.88 -12.10
C PHE A 69 -22.29 -36.95 -13.08
N ALA A 70 -22.28 -35.63 -12.84
CA ALA A 70 -22.86 -34.69 -13.80
C ALA A 70 -22.08 -34.66 -15.11
N GLY A 71 -20.77 -34.94 -15.10
CA GLY A 71 -19.94 -34.99 -16.31
C GLY A 71 -20.37 -36.09 -17.26
N GLU A 72 -20.76 -37.26 -16.74
CA GLU A 72 -21.23 -38.39 -17.56
C GLU A 72 -22.62 -38.11 -18.16
N ARG A 73 -23.47 -37.37 -17.43
CA ARG A 73 -24.77 -36.92 -17.94
C ARG A 73 -24.60 -35.83 -19.00
N GLU A 74 -23.69 -34.89 -18.76
CA GLU A 74 -23.37 -33.80 -19.69
C GLU A 74 -22.74 -34.31 -20.99
N ALA A 75 -21.89 -35.35 -20.89
CA ALA A 75 -21.26 -36.02 -22.03
C ALA A 75 -22.16 -37.07 -22.71
N GLY A 76 -23.32 -37.41 -22.13
CA GLY A 76 -24.22 -38.45 -22.64
C GLY A 76 -23.69 -39.89 -22.48
N THR A 77 -22.63 -40.09 -21.70
CA THR A 77 -21.99 -41.39 -21.43
C THR A 77 -22.63 -42.15 -20.27
N PHE A 78 -23.56 -41.52 -19.55
CA PHE A 78 -24.27 -42.11 -18.41
C PHE A 78 -24.93 -43.46 -18.75
N GLU A 79 -25.73 -43.52 -19.82
CA GLU A 79 -26.44 -44.75 -20.21
C GLU A 79 -25.46 -45.88 -20.59
N PHE A 80 -24.35 -45.54 -21.24
CA PHE A 80 -23.29 -46.49 -21.55
C PHE A 80 -22.65 -47.03 -20.27
N GLN A 81 -22.28 -46.17 -19.33
CA GLN A 81 -21.70 -46.59 -18.05
C GLN A 81 -22.63 -47.52 -17.26
N ARG A 82 -23.94 -47.26 -17.34
CA ARG A 82 -24.96 -48.08 -16.70
C ARG A 82 -25.15 -49.45 -17.37
N SER A 83 -24.84 -49.57 -18.66
CA SER A 83 -24.91 -50.84 -19.40
C SER A 83 -23.73 -51.78 -19.09
N LEU A 84 -22.66 -51.29 -18.47
CA LEU A 84 -21.50 -52.12 -18.12
C LEU A 84 -21.87 -53.12 -17.01
N PRO A 85 -21.31 -54.35 -17.03
CA PRO A 85 -21.54 -55.38 -16.00
C PRO A 85 -20.75 -55.07 -14.71
N VAL A 86 -20.89 -53.85 -14.17
CA VAL A 86 -20.21 -53.39 -12.97
C VAL A 86 -21.23 -52.91 -11.96
N GLY A 87 -21.11 -53.38 -10.71
CA GLY A 87 -22.01 -52.97 -9.65
C GLY A 87 -21.93 -51.46 -9.36
N ALA A 88 -23.08 -50.86 -9.10
CA ALA A 88 -23.25 -49.46 -8.71
C ALA A 88 -22.26 -48.99 -7.64
N LYS A 89 -22.11 -49.80 -6.58
CA LYS A 89 -21.22 -49.54 -5.45
C LYS A 89 -19.75 -49.46 -5.89
N THR A 90 -19.33 -50.33 -6.82
CA THR A 90 -17.97 -50.35 -7.35
C THR A 90 -17.69 -49.11 -8.21
N VAL A 91 -18.64 -48.67 -9.04
CA VAL A 91 -18.49 -47.45 -9.83
C VAL A 91 -18.43 -46.21 -8.95
N PHE A 92 -19.34 -46.10 -7.98
CA PHE A 92 -19.34 -45.00 -7.01
C PHE A 92 -18.04 -44.96 -6.21
N ALA A 93 -17.62 -46.10 -5.63
CA ALA A 93 -16.40 -46.17 -4.84
C ALA A 93 -15.15 -45.82 -5.67
N ALA A 94 -15.05 -46.29 -6.92
CA ALA A 94 -13.90 -45.96 -7.78
C ALA A 94 -13.80 -44.45 -8.05
N LYS A 95 -14.92 -43.81 -8.37
CA LYS A 95 -15.01 -42.36 -8.61
C LYS A 95 -14.72 -41.54 -7.35
N PHE A 96 -15.36 -41.89 -6.23
CA PHE A 96 -15.22 -41.18 -4.97
C PHE A 96 -13.82 -41.32 -4.38
N LEU A 97 -13.24 -42.54 -4.35
CA LEU A 97 -11.89 -42.77 -3.84
C LEU A 97 -10.84 -42.08 -4.69
N PHE A 98 -11.01 -42.02 -6.02
CA PHE A 98 -10.13 -41.24 -6.89
C PHE A 98 -10.21 -39.74 -6.58
N ALA A 99 -11.42 -39.20 -6.43
CA ALA A 99 -11.62 -37.80 -6.06
C ALA A 99 -10.94 -37.45 -4.73
N LEU A 100 -11.15 -38.28 -3.70
CA LEU A 100 -10.54 -38.12 -2.39
C LEU A 100 -9.00 -38.18 -2.44
N ALA A 101 -8.45 -39.18 -3.14
CA ALA A 101 -7.00 -39.33 -3.28
C ALA A 101 -6.36 -38.18 -4.05
N SER A 102 -6.98 -37.73 -5.15
CA SER A 102 -6.48 -36.62 -5.96
C SER A 102 -6.56 -35.28 -5.24
N ALA A 103 -7.61 -35.06 -4.43
CA ALA A 103 -7.75 -33.91 -3.55
C ALA A 103 -6.67 -33.90 -2.46
N ALA A 104 -6.48 -35.03 -1.77
CA ALA A 104 -5.43 -35.16 -0.75
C ALA A 104 -4.03 -34.88 -1.34
N ALA A 105 -3.74 -35.41 -2.54
CA ALA A 105 -2.49 -35.12 -3.24
C ALA A 105 -2.34 -33.62 -3.58
N MET A 106 -3.42 -32.95 -4.00
CA MET A 106 -3.40 -31.51 -4.27
C MET A 106 -3.08 -30.70 -3.01
N PHE A 107 -3.74 -30.98 -1.89
CA PHE A 107 -3.46 -30.31 -0.61
C PHE A 107 -2.02 -30.55 -0.15
N ALA A 108 -1.52 -31.80 -0.27
CA ALA A 108 -0.15 -32.14 0.10
C ALA A 108 0.89 -31.37 -0.75
N LEU A 109 0.69 -31.29 -2.06
CA LEU A 109 1.61 -30.58 -2.96
C LEU A 109 1.56 -29.06 -2.78
N SER A 110 0.37 -28.48 -2.66
CA SER A 110 0.23 -27.05 -2.34
C SER A 110 0.86 -26.69 -1.00
N GLY A 111 0.74 -27.60 -0.03
CA GLY A 111 1.38 -27.46 1.25
C GLY A 111 2.91 -27.55 1.20
N ALA A 112 3.44 -28.52 0.47
CA ALA A 112 4.87 -28.63 0.22
C ALA A 112 5.41 -27.37 -0.48
N ALA A 113 4.70 -26.85 -1.48
CA ALA A 113 5.08 -25.61 -2.17
C ALA A 113 5.09 -24.40 -1.24
N LEU A 114 4.12 -24.28 -0.32
CA LEU A 114 4.09 -23.22 0.68
C LEU A 114 5.31 -23.28 1.62
N LEU A 115 5.65 -24.49 2.09
CA LEU A 115 6.83 -24.71 2.94
C LEU A 115 8.13 -24.38 2.20
N MET A 116 8.24 -24.79 0.93
CA MET A 116 9.42 -24.51 0.09
C MET A 116 9.60 -23.02 -0.22
N LEU A 117 8.53 -22.24 -0.33
CA LEU A 117 8.58 -20.79 -0.60
C LEU A 117 8.83 -19.94 0.65
N ASN A 118 8.85 -20.55 1.84
CA ASN A 118 9.11 -19.84 3.10
C ASN A 118 10.24 -20.51 3.91
N PRO A 119 11.43 -20.74 3.32
CA PRO A 119 12.56 -21.30 4.06
C PRO A 119 13.11 -20.20 4.99
N GLY A 120 12.97 -20.39 6.30
CA GLY A 120 13.54 -19.46 7.29
C GLY A 120 12.75 -18.18 7.51
N SER A 121 11.41 -18.24 7.52
CA SER A 121 10.65 -17.21 8.21
C SER A 121 11.13 -17.16 9.68
N GLU A 122 11.37 -15.96 10.21
CA GLU A 122 11.79 -15.74 11.61
C GLU A 122 10.73 -16.22 12.63
N ILE A 123 9.54 -16.58 12.13
CA ILE A 123 8.50 -17.26 12.89
C ILE A 123 9.05 -18.64 13.27
N ASN A 124 9.16 -18.90 14.57
CA ASN A 124 9.64 -20.16 15.11
C ASN A 124 9.03 -21.34 14.32
N PRO A 125 9.84 -22.24 13.72
CA PRO A 125 9.34 -23.33 12.89
C PRO A 125 8.24 -24.13 13.58
N SER A 126 8.29 -24.28 14.90
CA SER A 126 7.23 -24.93 15.68
C SER A 126 5.92 -24.16 15.69
N GLU A 127 5.95 -22.83 15.78
CA GLU A 127 4.77 -21.96 15.74
C GLU A 127 4.18 -21.90 14.32
N MET A 128 5.04 -21.82 13.29
CA MET A 128 4.61 -21.93 11.90
C MET A 128 4.00 -23.31 11.63
N LEU A 129 4.64 -24.38 12.10
CA LEU A 129 4.12 -25.75 11.98
C LEU A 129 2.82 -25.93 12.77
N GLN A 130 2.66 -25.27 13.93
CA GLN A 130 1.44 -25.34 14.73
C GLN A 130 0.30 -24.56 14.07
N ARG A 131 0.55 -23.32 13.61
CA ARG A 131 -0.45 -22.54 12.85
C ARG A 131 -0.83 -23.25 11.56
N TYR A 132 0.15 -23.83 10.86
CA TYR A 132 -0.06 -24.62 9.67
C TYR A 132 -0.76 -25.95 9.97
N ALA A 133 -0.40 -26.69 11.02
CA ALA A 133 -1.05 -27.94 11.42
C ALA A 133 -2.47 -27.72 11.91
N VAL A 134 -2.76 -26.59 12.58
CA VAL A 134 -4.12 -26.25 12.99
C VAL A 134 -4.96 -25.82 11.77
N ALA A 135 -4.43 -24.97 10.90
CA ALA A 135 -5.14 -24.51 9.70
C ALA A 135 -5.30 -25.62 8.65
N VAL A 136 -4.20 -26.28 8.29
CA VAL A 136 -4.10 -27.28 7.21
C VAL A 136 -4.28 -28.70 7.71
N GLY A 137 -3.87 -29.04 8.93
CA GLY A 137 -4.03 -30.39 9.46
C GLY A 137 -5.43 -30.67 10.01
N ARG A 138 -6.12 -29.68 10.57
CA ARG A 138 -7.46 -29.86 11.17
C ARG A 138 -8.61 -29.24 10.38
N ARG A 139 -8.56 -27.99 9.94
CA ARG A 139 -9.77 -27.29 9.44
C ARG A 139 -10.02 -27.46 7.94
N MET A 140 -8.97 -27.35 7.15
CA MET A 140 -9.11 -27.21 5.70
C MET A 140 -9.30 -28.50 4.92
N PRO A 141 -8.73 -29.66 5.30
CA PRO A 141 -9.09 -30.94 4.70
C PRO A 141 -10.55 -31.28 4.98
N LEU A 142 -11.07 -30.91 6.16
CA LEU A 142 -12.47 -31.01 6.52
C LEU A 142 -13.34 -30.12 5.62
N LEU A 143 -12.98 -28.85 5.43
CA LEU A 143 -13.67 -27.97 4.47
C LEU A 143 -13.59 -28.48 3.02
N GLY A 144 -12.42 -28.94 2.58
CA GLY A 144 -12.22 -29.51 1.25
C GLY A 144 -13.03 -30.78 1.03
N LEU A 145 -13.14 -31.63 2.06
CA LEU A 145 -13.97 -32.83 2.06
C LEU A 145 -15.45 -32.47 2.03
N GLU A 146 -15.88 -31.50 2.85
CA GLU A 146 -17.25 -31.01 2.87
C GLU A 146 -17.67 -30.44 1.50
N LEU A 147 -16.83 -29.59 0.91
CA LEU A 147 -17.05 -29.04 -0.43
C LEU A 147 -17.05 -30.13 -1.50
N LEU A 148 -16.18 -31.16 -1.38
CA LEU A 148 -16.21 -32.33 -2.26
C LEU A 148 -17.58 -33.02 -2.16
N LEU A 149 -18.05 -33.30 -0.95
CA LEU A 149 -19.31 -34.02 -0.70
C LEU A 149 -20.52 -33.23 -1.19
N TRP A 150 -20.65 -31.95 -0.84
CA TRP A 150 -21.70 -31.10 -1.39
C TRP A 150 -21.68 -31.09 -2.92
N SER A 151 -20.50 -31.04 -3.52
CA SER A 151 -20.38 -31.08 -4.97
C SER A 151 -20.73 -32.44 -5.58
N VAL A 152 -20.43 -33.55 -4.90
CA VAL A 152 -20.86 -34.90 -5.30
C VAL A 152 -22.37 -35.01 -5.22
N LEU A 153 -22.99 -34.53 -4.14
CA LEU A 153 -24.44 -34.49 -3.96
C LEU A 153 -25.12 -33.81 -5.14
N PHE A 154 -24.69 -32.58 -5.46
CA PHE A 154 -25.27 -31.87 -6.58
C PHE A 154 -24.93 -32.50 -7.93
N SER A 155 -23.79 -33.17 -8.08
CA SER A 155 -23.47 -33.91 -9.31
C SER A 155 -24.40 -35.12 -9.55
N LEU A 156 -24.88 -35.75 -8.47
CA LEU A 156 -25.85 -36.85 -8.54
C LEU A 156 -27.26 -36.34 -8.86
N LEU A 157 -27.62 -35.16 -8.36
CA LEU A 157 -28.93 -34.54 -8.56
C LEU A 157 -29.06 -33.84 -9.92
N LEU A 158 -27.99 -33.23 -10.42
CA LEU A 158 -28.03 -32.34 -11.57
C LEU A 158 -27.38 -32.96 -12.82
N ARG A 159 -27.67 -32.37 -13.99
CA ARG A 159 -27.16 -32.84 -15.28
C ARG A 159 -26.00 -32.00 -15.83
N ARG A 160 -25.75 -30.82 -15.25
CA ARG A 160 -24.75 -29.85 -15.71
C ARG A 160 -23.68 -29.72 -14.65
N VAL A 161 -22.43 -29.93 -15.04
CA VAL A 161 -21.31 -29.91 -14.08
C VAL A 161 -21.14 -28.53 -13.45
N LEU A 162 -21.22 -27.46 -14.25
CA LEU A 162 -21.05 -26.10 -13.75
C LEU A 162 -22.09 -25.73 -12.68
N VAL A 163 -23.36 -26.12 -12.88
CA VAL A 163 -24.44 -25.85 -11.90
C VAL A 163 -24.20 -26.62 -10.61
N ALA A 164 -23.75 -27.88 -10.72
CA ALA A 164 -23.41 -28.69 -9.56
C ALA A 164 -22.25 -28.11 -8.74
N ALA A 165 -21.19 -27.65 -9.42
CA ALA A 165 -20.06 -26.99 -8.77
C ALA A 165 -20.48 -25.70 -8.06
N VAL A 166 -21.27 -24.85 -8.72
CA VAL A 166 -21.75 -23.58 -8.16
C VAL A 166 -22.63 -23.81 -6.94
N LEU A 167 -23.59 -24.73 -7.00
CA LEU A 167 -24.44 -25.02 -5.83
C LEU A 167 -23.64 -25.66 -4.70
N GLY A 168 -22.64 -26.49 -5.02
CA GLY A 168 -21.71 -27.03 -4.03
C GLY A 168 -20.95 -25.92 -3.29
N VAL A 169 -20.44 -24.92 -4.02
CA VAL A 169 -19.81 -23.72 -3.42
C VAL A 169 -20.78 -22.97 -2.54
N VAL A 170 -21.98 -22.65 -3.04
CA VAL A 170 -22.95 -21.82 -2.30
C VAL A 170 -23.37 -22.50 -1.01
N VAL A 171 -23.80 -23.76 -1.09
CA VAL A 171 -24.29 -24.47 0.09
C VAL A 171 -23.16 -24.75 1.07
N GLY A 172 -21.97 -25.12 0.59
CA GLY A 172 -20.80 -25.29 1.46
C GLY A 172 -20.40 -23.98 2.15
N SER A 173 -20.35 -22.86 1.44
CA SER A 173 -20.03 -21.55 2.02
C SER A 173 -21.10 -21.08 3.01
N VAL A 174 -22.38 -21.26 2.70
CA VAL A 174 -23.49 -20.92 3.62
C VAL A 174 -23.43 -21.78 4.87
N ASN A 175 -23.18 -23.09 4.74
CA ASN A 175 -23.04 -24.00 5.87
C ASN A 175 -21.85 -23.62 6.75
N PHE A 176 -20.71 -23.30 6.13
CA PHE A 176 -19.51 -22.83 6.84
C PHE A 176 -19.76 -21.53 7.61
N GLU A 177 -20.36 -20.52 6.96
CA GLU A 177 -20.66 -19.24 7.60
C GLU A 177 -21.73 -19.37 8.70
N PHE A 178 -22.70 -20.26 8.51
CA PHE A 178 -23.70 -20.57 9.53
C PHE A 178 -23.05 -21.23 10.75
N ALA A 179 -22.25 -22.27 10.56
CA ALA A 179 -21.53 -22.96 11.64
C ALA A 179 -20.57 -22.00 12.37
N ARG A 180 -19.86 -21.13 11.63
CA ARG A 180 -19.00 -20.10 12.21
C ARG A 180 -19.79 -19.10 13.05
N GLY A 181 -20.86 -18.54 12.49
CA GLY A 181 -21.71 -17.56 13.16
C GLY A 181 -22.35 -18.12 14.41
N TRP A 182 -22.96 -19.31 14.30
CA TRP A 182 -23.57 -20.04 15.40
C TRP A 182 -22.56 -20.32 16.53
N TYR A 183 -21.40 -20.88 16.20
CA TYR A 183 -20.38 -21.19 17.19
C TYR A 183 -19.85 -19.93 17.90
N SER A 184 -19.56 -18.87 17.14
CA SER A 184 -19.08 -17.59 17.70
C SER A 184 -20.11 -16.95 18.64
N HIS A 185 -21.41 -17.14 18.37
CA HIS A 185 -22.49 -16.59 19.18
C HIS A 185 -22.65 -17.32 20.52
N PHE A 186 -22.54 -18.64 20.54
CA PHE A 186 -22.82 -19.43 21.75
C PHE A 186 -21.60 -19.70 22.63
N TRP A 187 -20.39 -19.76 22.08
CA TRP A 187 -19.22 -20.33 22.79
C TRP A 187 -18.02 -19.39 22.93
N GLY A 188 -18.09 -18.16 22.40
CA GLY A 188 -17.13 -17.09 22.70
C GLY A 188 -15.67 -17.35 22.28
N GLY A 189 -15.39 -18.32 21.40
CA GLY A 189 -14.05 -18.61 20.91
C GLY A 189 -14.03 -19.12 19.47
N ASP A 190 -12.93 -18.92 18.75
CA ASP A 190 -12.79 -19.33 17.34
C ASP A 190 -12.35 -20.79 17.17
N VAL A 191 -12.18 -21.57 18.25
CA VAL A 191 -11.39 -22.81 18.22
C VAL A 191 -12.18 -24.07 17.81
N TRP A 192 -13.50 -24.16 18.05
CA TRP A 192 -14.24 -25.45 17.93
C TRP A 192 -15.43 -25.49 16.96
N ILE A 193 -15.29 -24.98 15.74
CA ILE A 193 -16.31 -25.13 14.67
C ILE A 193 -16.45 -26.61 14.18
N ALA A 194 -15.60 -27.53 14.67
CA ALA A 194 -15.49 -28.90 14.14
C ALA A 194 -16.74 -29.79 14.27
N PRO A 195 -17.49 -29.82 15.40
CA PRO A 195 -18.57 -30.81 15.58
C PRO A 195 -19.73 -30.64 14.58
N GLU A 196 -20.16 -29.41 14.33
CA GLU A 196 -21.27 -29.10 13.42
C GLU A 196 -20.90 -29.36 11.96
N LEU A 197 -19.67 -28.98 11.57
CA LEU A 197 -19.14 -29.31 10.25
C LEU A 197 -19.00 -30.82 10.06
N ILE A 198 -18.54 -31.56 11.07
CA ILE A 198 -18.47 -33.03 11.00
C ILE A 198 -19.88 -33.63 10.85
N PHE A 199 -20.86 -33.16 11.62
CA PHE A 199 -22.23 -33.67 11.53
C PHE A 199 -22.83 -33.45 10.13
N THR A 200 -22.73 -32.24 9.61
CA THR A 200 -23.23 -31.89 8.27
C THR A 200 -22.48 -32.66 7.17
N THR A 201 -21.15 -32.76 7.27
CA THR A 201 -20.30 -33.56 6.37
C THR A 201 -20.73 -35.03 6.35
N VAL A 202 -20.95 -35.65 7.52
CA VAL A 202 -21.40 -37.05 7.62
C VAL A 202 -22.80 -37.22 7.03
N ALA A 203 -23.72 -36.31 7.32
CA ALA A 203 -25.08 -36.35 6.78
C ALA A 203 -25.08 -36.28 5.24
N VAL A 204 -24.28 -35.39 4.63
CA VAL A 204 -24.15 -35.28 3.17
C VAL A 204 -23.50 -36.54 2.59
N ALA A 205 -22.46 -37.09 3.23
CA ALA A 205 -21.83 -38.33 2.77
C ALA A 205 -22.81 -39.53 2.78
N LEU A 206 -23.66 -39.63 3.79
CA LEU A 206 -24.72 -40.66 3.84
C LEU A 206 -25.76 -40.45 2.72
N ALA A 207 -26.14 -39.19 2.46
CA ALA A 207 -27.03 -38.86 1.35
C ALA A 207 -26.41 -39.20 -0.01
N ASP A 208 -25.11 -38.94 -0.20
CA ASP A 208 -24.37 -39.29 -1.42
C ASP A 208 -24.28 -40.80 -1.64
N LEU A 209 -24.01 -41.57 -0.59
CA LEU A 209 -23.99 -43.03 -0.65
C LEU A 209 -25.37 -43.59 -1.02
N TRP A 210 -26.43 -43.04 -0.42
CA TRP A 210 -27.80 -43.44 -0.73
C TRP A 210 -28.21 -43.07 -2.15
N LEU A 211 -27.99 -41.82 -2.57
CA LEU A 211 -28.29 -41.34 -3.92
C LEU A 211 -27.46 -42.08 -4.96
N GLY A 212 -26.16 -42.27 -4.74
CA GLY A 212 -25.28 -43.05 -5.61
C GLY A 212 -25.74 -44.49 -5.77
N ALA A 213 -26.17 -45.14 -4.68
CA ALA A 213 -26.72 -46.49 -4.73
C ALA A 213 -28.09 -46.54 -5.45
N ARG A 214 -28.90 -45.49 -5.37
CA ARG A 214 -30.18 -45.36 -6.08
C ARG A 214 -29.99 -45.05 -7.55
N TRP A 215 -29.03 -44.20 -7.89
CA TRP A 215 -28.74 -43.67 -9.23
C TRP A 215 -28.57 -44.77 -10.29
N PHE A 216 -28.00 -45.91 -9.90
CA PHE A 216 -27.84 -47.08 -10.78
C PHE A 216 -29.03 -48.06 -10.75
N ARG A 217 -29.85 -48.04 -9.70
CA ARG A 217 -31.00 -48.96 -9.53
C ARG A 217 -32.26 -48.53 -10.25
N GLU A 218 -32.43 -47.23 -10.48
CA GLU A 218 -33.66 -46.64 -11.04
C GLU A 218 -33.99 -47.25 -12.41
N LYS A 219 -34.82 -48.30 -12.47
CA LYS A 219 -35.08 -49.11 -13.67
C LYS A 219 -35.25 -48.22 -14.90
N ARG A 220 -34.57 -48.57 -16.00
CA ARG A 220 -34.72 -47.92 -17.31
C ARG A 220 -36.21 -47.74 -17.56
N GLN A 221 -36.74 -46.54 -17.35
CA GLN A 221 -38.09 -46.24 -17.80
C GLN A 221 -38.00 -46.44 -19.30
N ARG A 222 -38.57 -47.56 -19.78
CA ARG A 222 -38.81 -47.84 -21.19
C ARG A 222 -39.86 -46.84 -21.66
N GLY A 223 -39.54 -45.55 -21.60
CA GLY A 223 -40.20 -44.50 -22.35
C GLY A 223 -39.74 -44.62 -23.78
N GLY A 224 -40.06 -45.75 -24.43
CA GLY A 224 -40.19 -45.82 -25.87
C GLY A 224 -41.38 -44.94 -26.25
N ARG A 225 -41.26 -43.62 -26.06
CA ARG A 225 -41.95 -42.71 -26.97
C ARG A 225 -41.23 -42.94 -28.27
N ALA A 226 -41.83 -43.78 -29.11
CA ALA A 226 -41.50 -43.86 -30.52
C ALA A 226 -41.29 -42.41 -30.97
N VAL A 227 -40.05 -42.07 -31.31
CA VAL A 227 -39.78 -40.82 -32.02
C VAL A 227 -40.70 -40.93 -33.23
N PRO A 228 -41.74 -40.07 -33.36
CA PRO A 228 -42.58 -40.11 -34.53
C PRO A 228 -41.62 -40.05 -35.70
N SER A 229 -41.63 -41.06 -36.54
CA SER A 229 -40.97 -41.02 -37.82
C SER A 229 -41.57 -39.81 -38.54
N ILE A 230 -40.91 -38.65 -38.46
CA ILE A 230 -41.19 -37.49 -39.30
C ILE A 230 -40.62 -37.84 -40.68
N ALA A 231 -41.18 -38.89 -41.26
CA ALA A 231 -41.03 -39.25 -42.65
C ALA A 231 -42.34 -38.82 -43.31
N GLY A 232 -42.24 -37.89 -44.25
CA GLY A 232 -43.31 -37.61 -45.19
C GLY A 232 -43.99 -36.24 -45.04
N ASN A 233 -43.66 -35.35 -45.97
CA ASN A 233 -44.61 -34.52 -46.72
C ASN A 233 -44.98 -33.09 -46.26
N GLY A 234 -44.36 -32.51 -45.22
CA GLY A 234 -44.69 -31.14 -44.79
C GLY A 234 -43.70 -30.01 -45.11
N LEU A 235 -42.46 -30.32 -45.50
CA LEU A 235 -41.35 -29.34 -45.47
C LEU A 235 -41.32 -28.35 -46.65
N ALA A 236 -42.04 -28.62 -47.75
CA ALA A 236 -42.06 -27.73 -48.91
C ALA A 236 -43.03 -26.53 -48.77
N ALA A 237 -44.03 -26.60 -47.88
CA ALA A 237 -45.04 -25.54 -47.75
C ALA A 237 -44.68 -24.42 -46.75
N TRP A 238 -43.58 -24.57 -45.99
CA TRP A 238 -43.15 -23.61 -44.97
C TRP A 238 -42.06 -22.63 -45.44
N SER A 239 -41.49 -22.81 -46.64
CA SER A 239 -40.39 -21.94 -47.13
C SER A 239 -40.86 -20.57 -47.61
N ASP A 240 -42.08 -20.44 -48.12
CA ASP A 240 -42.46 -19.26 -48.90
C ASP A 240 -43.17 -18.17 -48.09
N ARG A 241 -43.55 -18.45 -46.84
CA ARG A 241 -44.31 -17.50 -46.00
C ARG A 241 -43.50 -16.71 -44.96
N PHE A 242 -42.18 -16.89 -44.90
CA PHE A 242 -41.32 -16.10 -44.01
C PHE A 242 -40.82 -14.83 -44.71
N LEU A 243 -41.68 -13.82 -44.72
CA LEU A 243 -41.29 -12.41 -44.86
C LEU A 243 -40.04 -12.15 -44.01
N ARG A 244 -38.99 -11.58 -44.61
CA ARG A 244 -37.71 -11.28 -43.95
C ARG A 244 -38.00 -10.50 -42.66
N PRO A 245 -37.84 -11.10 -41.46
CA PRO A 245 -38.12 -10.40 -40.22
C PRO A 245 -37.21 -9.17 -40.11
N SER A 246 -37.75 -8.06 -39.60
CA SER A 246 -36.95 -6.85 -39.43
C SER A 246 -35.74 -7.12 -38.53
N ARG A 247 -34.63 -6.41 -38.76
CA ARG A 247 -33.35 -6.67 -38.08
C ARG A 247 -33.47 -6.70 -36.54
N LEU A 248 -34.30 -5.83 -35.97
CA LEU A 248 -34.57 -5.77 -34.53
C LEU A 248 -35.35 -6.99 -34.02
N THR A 249 -36.34 -7.47 -34.77
CA THR A 249 -37.09 -8.67 -34.39
C THR A 249 -36.22 -9.92 -34.37
N MET A 250 -35.18 -10.00 -35.22
CA MET A 250 -34.23 -11.11 -35.21
C MET A 250 -33.38 -11.12 -33.92
N VAL A 251 -32.84 -9.97 -33.51
CA VAL A 251 -32.07 -9.86 -32.26
C VAL A 251 -32.95 -10.18 -31.06
N GLY A 252 -34.18 -9.65 -31.02
CA GLY A 252 -35.13 -9.92 -29.94
C GLY A 252 -35.49 -11.42 -29.83
N ARG A 253 -35.77 -12.09 -30.95
CA ARG A 253 -36.04 -13.55 -30.97
C ARG A 253 -34.85 -14.36 -30.49
N LEU A 254 -33.63 -14.03 -30.96
CA LEU A 254 -32.41 -14.72 -30.54
C LEU A 254 -32.10 -14.48 -29.05
N ALA A 255 -32.32 -13.25 -28.56
CA ALA A 255 -32.13 -12.90 -27.15
C ALA A 255 -33.16 -13.61 -26.26
N TRP A 256 -34.43 -13.65 -26.68
CA TRP A 256 -35.48 -14.39 -25.99
C TRP A 256 -35.20 -15.89 -25.93
N GLN A 257 -34.81 -16.48 -27.07
CA GLN A 257 -34.42 -17.88 -27.12
C GLN A 257 -33.27 -18.17 -26.16
N HIS A 258 -32.23 -17.32 -26.20
CA HIS A 258 -31.06 -17.48 -25.33
C HIS A 258 -31.45 -17.33 -23.86
N TRP A 259 -32.18 -16.27 -23.50
CA TRP A 259 -32.73 -16.08 -22.16
C TRP A 259 -33.47 -17.32 -21.66
N ARG A 260 -34.38 -17.89 -22.47
CA ARG A 260 -35.11 -19.11 -22.09
C ARG A 260 -34.19 -20.31 -21.85
N GLN A 261 -33.08 -20.41 -22.58
CA GLN A 261 -32.09 -21.47 -22.42
C GLN A 261 -31.17 -21.27 -21.20
N THR A 262 -30.91 -20.01 -20.83
CA THR A 262 -29.88 -19.64 -19.85
C THR A 262 -30.41 -19.16 -18.51
N TRP A 263 -31.66 -18.70 -18.41
CA TRP A 263 -32.18 -18.03 -17.21
C TRP A 263 -32.03 -18.86 -15.93
N ARG A 264 -32.14 -20.20 -16.01
CA ARG A 264 -31.94 -21.07 -14.84
C ARG A 264 -30.49 -21.04 -14.36
N LEU A 265 -29.54 -21.10 -15.28
CA LEU A 265 -28.12 -20.98 -14.97
C LEU A 265 -27.82 -19.57 -14.44
N ALA A 266 -28.34 -18.53 -15.09
CA ALA A 266 -28.20 -17.16 -14.65
C ALA A 266 -28.77 -16.93 -13.24
N ALA A 267 -29.97 -17.43 -12.94
CA ALA A 267 -30.60 -17.32 -11.62
C ALA A 267 -29.78 -18.03 -10.54
N VAL A 268 -29.27 -19.24 -10.82
CA VAL A 268 -28.37 -19.94 -9.89
C VAL A 268 -27.10 -19.13 -9.64
N LEU A 269 -26.49 -18.56 -10.69
CA LEU A 269 -25.27 -17.75 -10.57
C LEU A 269 -25.52 -16.42 -9.85
N VAL A 270 -26.63 -15.74 -10.11
CA VAL A 270 -27.04 -14.52 -9.39
C VAL A 270 -27.25 -14.86 -7.92
N GLY A 271 -28.05 -15.88 -7.61
CA GLY A 271 -28.28 -16.32 -6.23
C GLY A 271 -26.99 -16.75 -5.52
N ALA A 272 -26.08 -17.42 -6.23
CA ALA A 272 -24.77 -17.79 -5.73
C ALA A 272 -23.88 -16.60 -5.37
N THR A 273 -24.05 -15.49 -6.10
CA THR A 273 -23.33 -14.25 -5.87
C THR A 273 -23.95 -13.47 -4.71
N THR A 274 -25.28 -13.35 -4.68
CA THR A 274 -25.97 -12.44 -3.76
C THR A 274 -26.25 -13.04 -2.39
N LEU A 275 -26.51 -14.35 -2.27
CA LEU A 275 -26.88 -14.97 -1.00
C LEU A 275 -25.76 -14.92 0.07
N PRO A 276 -24.49 -15.26 -0.25
CA PRO A 276 -23.40 -15.15 0.73
C PRO A 276 -23.21 -13.70 1.21
N LEU A 277 -23.30 -12.73 0.29
CA LEU A 277 -23.21 -11.31 0.64
C LEU A 277 -24.32 -10.87 1.59
N MET A 278 -25.56 -11.31 1.35
CA MET A 278 -26.69 -11.00 2.23
C MET A 278 -26.49 -11.58 3.63
N ILE A 279 -25.99 -12.81 3.74
CA ILE A 279 -25.70 -13.44 5.04
C ILE A 279 -24.62 -12.65 5.78
N LEU A 280 -23.54 -12.24 5.08
CA LEU A 280 -22.48 -11.44 5.68
C LEU A 280 -22.98 -10.07 6.15
N ILE A 281 -23.84 -9.42 5.37
CA ILE A 281 -24.48 -8.16 5.76
C ILE A 281 -25.32 -8.37 7.02
N ILE A 282 -26.13 -9.44 7.08
CA ILE A 282 -26.97 -9.75 8.24
C ILE A 282 -26.11 -10.02 9.48
N GLN A 283 -25.05 -10.82 9.34
CA GLN A 283 -24.10 -11.09 10.44
C GLN A 283 -23.43 -9.82 10.94
N TRP A 284 -23.00 -8.93 10.03
CA TRP A 284 -22.41 -7.65 10.38
C TRP A 284 -23.41 -6.73 11.10
N LEU A 285 -24.64 -6.62 10.60
CA LEU A 285 -25.70 -5.85 11.24
C LEU A 285 -26.03 -6.40 12.64
N ALA A 286 -26.10 -7.73 12.79
CA ALA A 286 -26.32 -8.36 14.08
C ALA A 286 -25.17 -8.07 15.07
N ALA A 287 -23.92 -8.19 14.62
CA ALA A 287 -22.74 -7.88 15.42
C ALA A 287 -22.70 -6.41 15.85
N SER A 288 -22.96 -5.48 14.93
CA SER A 288 -22.92 -4.03 15.18
C SER A 288 -23.95 -3.54 16.23
N LYS A 289 -25.13 -4.19 16.29
CA LYS A 289 -26.18 -3.85 17.26
C LYS A 289 -25.88 -4.39 18.66
N PHE A 290 -25.23 -5.55 18.74
CA PHE A 290 -24.93 -6.24 19.99
C PHE A 290 -23.64 -5.75 20.65
N LEU A 291 -22.68 -5.27 19.86
CA LEU A 291 -21.30 -4.95 20.30
C LEU A 291 -21.06 -3.46 20.61
N ARG A 292 -22.07 -2.72 21.11
CA ARG A 292 -21.80 -1.44 21.80
C ARG A 292 -21.21 -1.62 23.21
N GLY A 293 -20.96 -2.86 23.64
CA GLY A 293 -20.34 -3.19 24.92
C GLY A 293 -18.80 -3.32 24.87
N PRO A 294 -18.13 -3.33 26.03
CA PRO A 294 -16.66 -3.35 26.16
C PRO A 294 -15.96 -4.58 25.56
N ALA A 295 -16.66 -5.67 25.28
CA ALA A 295 -16.11 -6.82 24.56
C ALA A 295 -15.75 -6.51 23.09
N PHE A 296 -16.21 -5.39 22.54
CA PHE A 296 -15.86 -4.97 21.19
C PHE A 296 -14.42 -4.44 21.08
N SER A 297 -13.87 -3.83 22.14
CA SER A 297 -12.51 -3.27 22.10
C SER A 297 -11.42 -4.37 22.08
N SER A 298 -11.69 -5.55 22.63
CA SER A 298 -10.79 -6.71 22.51
C SER A 298 -10.85 -7.35 21.12
N TRP A 299 -12.00 -7.28 20.44
CA TRP A 299 -12.13 -7.64 19.03
C TRP A 299 -11.44 -6.63 18.09
N GLN A 300 -11.22 -5.39 18.56
CA GLN A 300 -10.59 -4.29 17.83
C GLN A 300 -9.05 -4.25 17.90
N GLY A 301 -8.38 -5.11 18.68
CA GLY A 301 -6.92 -5.13 18.75
C GLY A 301 -6.30 -5.14 17.35
N GLU A 302 -5.51 -4.11 17.05
CA GLU A 302 -4.97 -3.55 15.79
C GLU A 302 -4.70 -4.44 14.54
N GLY A 303 -4.92 -5.76 14.58
CA GLY A 303 -4.67 -6.67 13.46
C GLY A 303 -5.89 -7.27 12.74
N GLN A 304 -7.12 -7.15 13.24
CA GLN A 304 -8.24 -7.94 12.69
C GLN A 304 -9.06 -7.31 11.55
N ILE A 305 -9.03 -5.99 11.34
CA ILE A 305 -9.71 -5.38 10.17
C ILE A 305 -9.04 -5.81 8.84
N ASN A 306 -7.77 -6.23 8.90
CA ASN A 306 -7.04 -6.83 7.79
C ASN A 306 -7.22 -8.35 7.68
N ASN A 307 -8.17 -8.97 8.39
CA ASN A 307 -8.33 -10.41 8.39
C ASN A 307 -8.70 -10.91 6.97
N PRO A 308 -7.77 -11.57 6.24
CA PRO A 308 -7.98 -11.96 4.85
C PRO A 308 -9.13 -12.95 4.71
N VAL A 309 -9.53 -13.64 5.79
CA VAL A 309 -10.69 -14.54 5.81
C VAL A 309 -11.99 -13.81 5.42
N TRP A 310 -12.26 -12.61 5.96
CA TRP A 310 -13.46 -11.83 5.60
C TRP A 310 -13.46 -11.43 4.11
N PHE A 311 -12.30 -11.04 3.60
CA PHE A 311 -12.13 -10.72 2.18
C PHE A 311 -12.31 -11.98 1.30
N PHE A 312 -11.77 -13.13 1.71
CA PHE A 312 -11.88 -14.36 0.92
C PHE A 312 -13.26 -15.01 0.94
N PHE A 313 -14.04 -14.90 2.02
CA PHE A 313 -15.37 -15.53 2.07
C PHE A 313 -16.51 -14.61 1.63
N GLY A 314 -16.34 -13.29 1.65
CA GLY A 314 -17.36 -12.35 1.16
C GLY A 314 -17.10 -11.78 -0.22
N VAL A 315 -15.92 -11.21 -0.40
CA VAL A 315 -15.55 -10.48 -1.62
C VAL A 315 -15.25 -11.47 -2.74
N VAL A 316 -14.45 -12.51 -2.52
CA VAL A 316 -14.07 -13.45 -3.60
C VAL A 316 -15.26 -14.22 -4.20
N PRO A 317 -16.22 -14.79 -3.44
CA PRO A 317 -17.37 -15.47 -4.04
C PRO A 317 -18.25 -14.53 -4.85
N ALA A 318 -18.37 -13.27 -4.42
CA ALA A 318 -19.07 -12.23 -5.16
C ALA A 318 -18.40 -11.94 -6.51
N PHE A 319 -17.07 -11.80 -6.55
CA PHE A 319 -16.35 -11.56 -7.81
C PHE A 319 -16.29 -12.81 -8.71
N VAL A 320 -16.12 -13.99 -8.11
CA VAL A 320 -16.17 -15.27 -8.83
C VAL A 320 -17.55 -15.46 -9.46
N GLY A 321 -18.63 -15.23 -8.70
CA GLY A 321 -20.00 -15.34 -9.17
C GLY A 321 -20.28 -14.42 -10.36
N VAL A 322 -19.81 -13.17 -10.31
CA VAL A 322 -19.94 -12.22 -11.44
C VAL A 322 -19.13 -12.65 -12.67
N SER A 323 -17.92 -13.19 -12.48
CA SER A 323 -17.15 -13.76 -13.59
C SER A 323 -17.89 -14.93 -14.25
N LEU A 324 -18.50 -15.80 -13.44
CA LEU A 324 -19.28 -16.93 -13.93
C LEU A 324 -20.57 -16.49 -14.65
N LEU A 325 -21.17 -15.34 -14.29
CA LEU A 325 -22.28 -14.75 -15.07
C LEU A 325 -21.86 -14.42 -16.50
N GLY A 326 -20.60 -14.05 -16.72
CA GLY A 326 -20.01 -13.90 -18.05
C GLY A 326 -20.11 -15.15 -18.91
N LEU A 327 -20.05 -16.36 -18.30
CA LEU A 327 -20.14 -17.62 -19.02
C LEU A 327 -21.47 -17.83 -19.74
N THR A 328 -22.53 -17.21 -19.24
CA THR A 328 -23.87 -17.33 -19.82
C THR A 328 -23.95 -16.74 -21.24
N ALA A 329 -22.95 -15.97 -21.67
CA ALA A 329 -22.91 -15.39 -23.02
C ALA A 329 -22.84 -16.47 -24.11
N PHE A 330 -21.81 -17.33 -24.12
CA PHE A 330 -21.57 -18.28 -25.22
C PHE A 330 -21.57 -19.76 -24.80
N HIS A 331 -21.36 -20.07 -23.52
CA HIS A 331 -21.30 -21.47 -23.05
C HIS A 331 -22.55 -22.32 -23.42
N PRO A 332 -23.78 -21.80 -23.28
CA PRO A 332 -24.99 -22.55 -23.61
C PRO A 332 -25.08 -22.97 -25.08
N ASP A 333 -24.53 -22.15 -25.99
CA ASP A 333 -24.47 -22.48 -27.42
C ASP A 333 -23.32 -23.46 -27.73
N GLN A 334 -22.24 -23.45 -26.92
CA GLN A 334 -21.14 -24.42 -27.07
C GLN A 334 -21.60 -25.84 -26.74
N TRP A 335 -22.54 -25.96 -25.81
CA TRP A 335 -23.09 -27.24 -25.43
C TRP A 335 -23.89 -27.85 -26.59
N GLY A 336 -23.57 -29.10 -26.94
CA GLY A 336 -24.19 -29.79 -28.06
C GLY A 336 -23.94 -29.18 -29.44
N ARG A 337 -22.95 -28.26 -29.57
CA ARG A 337 -22.66 -27.50 -30.80
C ARG A 337 -23.89 -26.72 -31.32
N GLY A 338 -24.71 -26.19 -30.41
CA GLY A 338 -25.90 -25.39 -30.75
C GLY A 338 -25.60 -24.18 -31.64
N TYR A 339 -24.39 -23.63 -31.59
CA TYR A 339 -23.96 -22.58 -32.51
C TYR A 339 -23.94 -23.00 -33.99
N ARG A 340 -23.74 -24.29 -34.32
CA ARG A 340 -23.83 -24.79 -35.71
C ARG A 340 -25.24 -24.64 -36.26
N PHE A 341 -26.25 -24.96 -35.44
CA PHE A 341 -27.64 -24.74 -35.80
C PHE A 341 -27.93 -23.28 -36.15
N LEU A 342 -27.33 -22.32 -35.43
CA LEU A 342 -27.45 -20.90 -35.75
C LEU A 342 -26.80 -20.56 -37.11
N ALA A 343 -25.63 -21.15 -37.39
CA ALA A 343 -24.94 -20.98 -38.67
C ALA A 343 -25.74 -21.58 -39.83
N ASP A 344 -26.30 -22.79 -39.67
CA ASP A 344 -27.11 -23.50 -40.68
C ASP A 344 -28.41 -22.76 -41.00
N ARG A 345 -28.96 -22.03 -40.01
CA ARG A 345 -30.14 -21.16 -40.19
C ARG A 345 -29.80 -19.77 -40.72
N GLY A 346 -28.55 -19.52 -41.13
CA GLY A 346 -28.11 -18.25 -41.70
C GLY A 346 -28.13 -17.08 -40.71
N ALA A 347 -28.03 -17.34 -39.40
CA ALA A 347 -27.99 -16.28 -38.41
C ALA A 347 -26.72 -15.43 -38.59
N THR A 348 -26.88 -14.10 -38.71
CA THR A 348 -25.70 -13.24 -38.90
C THR A 348 -24.86 -13.19 -37.61
N PRO A 349 -23.51 -13.27 -37.69
CA PRO A 349 -22.65 -13.26 -36.50
C PRO A 349 -22.84 -12.04 -35.60
N LYS A 350 -23.15 -10.88 -36.19
CA LYS A 350 -23.37 -9.63 -35.45
C LYS A 350 -24.61 -9.73 -34.55
N TYR A 351 -25.70 -10.31 -35.03
CA TYR A 351 -26.94 -10.43 -34.26
C TYR A 351 -26.84 -11.53 -33.21
N VAL A 352 -26.14 -12.63 -33.51
CA VAL A 352 -25.82 -13.65 -32.51
C VAL A 352 -25.04 -13.02 -31.37
N TRP A 353 -23.90 -12.36 -31.65
CA TRP A 353 -23.09 -11.69 -30.62
C TRP A 353 -23.91 -10.73 -29.77
N LEU A 354 -24.65 -9.80 -30.40
CA LEU A 354 -25.43 -8.79 -29.67
C LEU A 354 -26.51 -9.43 -28.77
N SER A 355 -27.20 -10.46 -29.25
CA SER A 355 -28.21 -11.17 -28.45
C SER A 355 -27.63 -11.82 -27.21
N ARG A 356 -26.38 -12.31 -27.29
CA ARG A 356 -25.68 -12.93 -26.16
C ARG A 356 -25.21 -11.90 -25.15
N GLN A 357 -24.70 -10.77 -25.64
CA GLN A 357 -24.34 -9.62 -24.78
C GLN A 357 -25.55 -9.14 -23.99
N LEU A 358 -26.70 -8.91 -24.63
CA LEU A 358 -27.90 -8.42 -23.95
C LEU A 358 -28.27 -9.30 -22.74
N VAL A 359 -28.40 -10.60 -22.95
CA VAL A 359 -28.78 -11.55 -21.88
C VAL A 359 -27.72 -11.64 -20.78
N CYS A 360 -26.44 -11.64 -21.15
CA CYS A 360 -25.32 -11.69 -20.20
C CYS A 360 -25.31 -10.44 -19.30
N TRP A 361 -25.38 -9.24 -19.90
CA TRP A 361 -25.39 -7.98 -19.17
C TRP A 361 -26.67 -7.78 -18.35
N THR A 362 -27.83 -8.24 -18.81
CA THR A 362 -29.05 -8.23 -17.98
C THR A 362 -28.88 -9.10 -16.73
N SER A 363 -28.24 -10.27 -16.86
CA SER A 363 -27.96 -11.16 -15.73
C SER A 363 -26.98 -10.53 -14.75
N ALA A 364 -25.93 -9.86 -15.25
CA ALA A 364 -24.98 -9.12 -14.42
C ALA A 364 -25.62 -7.91 -13.72
N ALA A 365 -26.47 -7.16 -14.42
CA ALA A 365 -27.22 -6.03 -13.86
C ALA A 365 -28.13 -6.46 -12.70
N ALA A 366 -28.69 -7.68 -12.74
CA ALA A 366 -29.49 -8.22 -11.65
C ALA A 366 -28.68 -8.47 -10.35
N ALA A 367 -27.37 -8.74 -10.46
CA ALA A 367 -26.48 -8.93 -9.30
C ALA A 367 -25.91 -7.60 -8.75
N LEU A 368 -25.87 -6.54 -9.56
CA LEU A 368 -25.22 -5.28 -9.23
C LEU A 368 -25.78 -4.58 -7.97
N PRO A 369 -27.11 -4.51 -7.72
CA PRO A 369 -27.64 -3.85 -6.52
C PRO A 369 -27.13 -4.46 -5.21
N ALA A 370 -27.07 -5.80 -5.12
CA ALA A 370 -26.57 -6.49 -3.92
C ALA A 370 -25.08 -6.20 -3.68
N LEU A 371 -24.29 -6.16 -4.76
CA LEU A 371 -22.86 -5.83 -4.69
C LEU A 371 -22.63 -4.38 -4.23
N LEU A 372 -23.41 -3.44 -4.77
CA LEU A 372 -23.34 -2.04 -4.36
C LEU A 372 -23.73 -1.87 -2.89
N ILE A 373 -24.83 -2.47 -2.44
CA ILE A 373 -25.26 -2.40 -1.04
C ILE A 373 -24.16 -2.94 -0.11
N ALA A 374 -23.60 -4.12 -0.41
CA ALA A 374 -22.52 -4.71 0.38
C ALA A 374 -21.30 -3.77 0.47
N ALA A 375 -20.87 -3.21 -0.65
CA ALA A 375 -19.71 -2.33 -0.70
C ALA A 375 -19.95 -0.98 0.01
N LEU A 376 -21.16 -0.42 -0.10
CA LEU A 376 -21.53 0.81 0.59
C LEU A 376 -21.58 0.61 2.11
N ILE A 377 -22.11 -0.52 2.58
CA ILE A 377 -22.10 -0.88 4.01
C ILE A 377 -20.67 -1.00 4.52
N GLN A 378 -19.79 -1.69 3.78
CA GLN A 378 -18.38 -1.82 4.14
C GLN A 378 -17.66 -0.47 4.18
N THR A 379 -17.94 0.40 3.20
CA THR A 379 -17.37 1.74 3.12
C THR A 379 -17.85 2.62 4.27
N TYR A 380 -19.14 2.57 4.59
CA TYR A 380 -19.73 3.28 5.71
C TYR A 380 -19.12 2.84 7.05
N ALA A 381 -18.93 1.52 7.24
CA ALA A 381 -18.25 0.98 8.40
C ALA A 381 -16.81 1.51 8.50
N ALA A 382 -16.01 1.37 7.44
CA ALA A 382 -14.63 1.84 7.41
C ALA A 382 -14.51 3.36 7.66
N PHE A 383 -15.43 4.15 7.10
CA PHE A 383 -15.51 5.58 7.34
C PHE A 383 -15.73 5.89 8.82
N HIS A 384 -16.75 5.28 9.42
CA HIS A 384 -17.11 5.49 10.82
C HIS A 384 -15.94 5.14 11.77
N TYR A 385 -15.17 4.10 11.47
CA TYR A 385 -14.03 3.69 12.30
C TYR A 385 -12.77 4.55 12.10
N SER A 386 -12.56 5.12 10.92
CA SER A 386 -11.31 5.82 10.61
C SER A 386 -11.14 7.16 11.33
N GLY A 387 -12.23 7.74 11.86
CA GLY A 387 -12.24 9.09 12.44
C GLY A 387 -11.81 10.20 11.48
N ARG A 388 -11.61 9.88 10.18
CA ARG A 388 -11.11 10.82 9.17
C ARG A 388 -12.23 11.70 8.66
N THR A 389 -11.92 12.97 8.45
CA THR A 389 -12.81 14.01 7.91
C THR A 389 -13.03 13.93 6.40
N LEU A 390 -12.73 12.81 5.74
CA LEU A 390 -13.04 12.64 4.32
C LEU A 390 -14.54 12.77 4.09
N SER A 391 -14.97 13.40 2.99
CA SER A 391 -16.40 13.48 2.71
C SER A 391 -16.95 12.10 2.39
N LEU A 392 -18.00 11.67 3.12
CA LEU A 392 -18.68 10.39 2.90
C LEU A 392 -19.08 10.22 1.43
N LEU A 393 -19.54 11.30 0.78
CA LEU A 393 -19.92 11.32 -0.63
C LEU A 393 -18.79 10.89 -1.57
N TRP A 394 -17.55 11.34 -1.32
CA TRP A 394 -16.41 10.96 -2.15
C TRP A 394 -16.08 9.47 -2.02
N LEU A 395 -16.14 8.94 -0.81
CA LEU A 395 -15.96 7.50 -0.55
C LEU A 395 -17.05 6.67 -1.23
N LEU A 396 -18.33 7.05 -1.09
CA LEU A 396 -19.44 6.34 -1.74
C LEU A 396 -19.31 6.36 -3.27
N ALA A 397 -18.92 7.49 -3.86
CA ALA A 397 -18.69 7.61 -5.29
C ALA A 397 -17.53 6.72 -5.77
N GLN A 398 -16.42 6.70 -5.03
CA GLN A 398 -15.25 5.88 -5.37
C GLN A 398 -15.55 4.38 -5.24
N THR A 399 -16.24 3.97 -4.18
CA THR A 399 -16.66 2.57 -3.99
C THR A 399 -17.60 2.13 -5.10
N SER A 400 -18.62 2.93 -5.42
CA SER A 400 -19.59 2.61 -6.48
C SER A 400 -18.90 2.47 -7.84
N THR A 401 -18.01 3.40 -8.16
CA THR A 401 -17.22 3.36 -9.41
C THR A 401 -16.36 2.11 -9.48
N SER A 402 -15.73 1.74 -8.36
CA SER A 402 -14.89 0.54 -8.27
C SER A 402 -15.71 -0.73 -8.50
N VAL A 403 -16.85 -0.88 -7.80
CA VAL A 403 -17.73 -2.06 -7.95
C VAL A 403 -18.24 -2.20 -9.38
N ILE A 404 -18.72 -1.10 -9.98
CA ILE A 404 -19.21 -1.11 -11.38
C ILE A 404 -18.08 -1.50 -12.33
N GLY A 405 -16.91 -0.88 -12.18
CA GLY A 405 -15.73 -1.19 -12.99
C GLY A 405 -15.33 -2.67 -12.90
N TYR A 406 -15.32 -3.23 -11.69
CA TYR A 406 -15.03 -4.64 -11.45
C TYR A 406 -16.08 -5.58 -12.05
N VAL A 407 -17.37 -5.27 -11.94
CA VAL A 407 -18.43 -6.07 -12.56
C VAL A 407 -18.24 -6.11 -14.08
N ILE A 408 -17.99 -4.95 -14.70
CA ILE A 408 -17.74 -4.87 -16.15
C ILE A 408 -16.54 -5.71 -16.55
N LEU A 409 -15.44 -5.59 -15.81
CA LEU A 409 -14.19 -6.32 -16.04
C LEU A 409 -14.38 -7.84 -15.92
N SER A 410 -15.07 -8.27 -14.85
CA SER A 410 -15.27 -9.69 -14.51
C SER A 410 -16.21 -10.38 -15.50
N VAL A 411 -17.34 -9.75 -15.85
CA VAL A 411 -18.27 -10.25 -16.88
C VAL A 411 -17.56 -10.36 -18.23
N SER A 412 -16.74 -9.36 -18.58
CA SER A 412 -15.95 -9.34 -19.82
C SER A 412 -14.93 -10.47 -19.88
N ALA A 413 -14.25 -10.76 -18.77
CA ALA A 413 -13.33 -11.90 -18.66
C ALA A 413 -14.06 -13.24 -18.78
N GLY A 414 -15.18 -13.41 -18.06
CA GLY A 414 -15.98 -14.62 -18.10
C GLY A 414 -16.54 -14.93 -19.49
N GLN A 415 -17.13 -13.94 -20.16
CA GLN A 415 -17.66 -14.13 -21.52
C GLN A 415 -16.56 -14.48 -22.52
N PHE A 416 -15.37 -13.88 -22.36
CA PHE A 416 -14.23 -14.13 -23.23
C PHE A 416 -13.85 -15.60 -23.13
N CYS A 417 -13.61 -16.09 -21.91
CA CYS A 417 -13.29 -17.50 -21.67
C CYS A 417 -14.41 -18.44 -22.16
N SER A 418 -15.68 -18.08 -22.01
CA SER A 418 -16.82 -18.88 -22.48
C SER A 418 -16.86 -19.12 -23.99
N MET A 419 -16.18 -18.27 -24.77
CA MET A 419 -16.09 -18.39 -26.21
C MET A 419 -14.96 -19.32 -26.66
N PHE A 420 -13.86 -19.37 -25.92
CA PHE A 420 -12.66 -20.12 -26.31
C PHE A 420 -12.61 -21.54 -25.75
N PHE A 421 -13.28 -21.78 -24.62
CA PHE A 421 -13.28 -23.09 -23.98
C PHE A 421 -14.61 -23.83 -24.18
N ARG A 422 -14.54 -25.00 -24.82
CA ARG A 422 -15.68 -25.90 -25.03
C ARG A 422 -16.24 -26.50 -23.74
N SER A 423 -15.37 -26.72 -22.76
CA SER A 423 -15.77 -27.19 -21.42
C SER A 423 -16.19 -26.00 -20.57
N GLY A 424 -17.38 -26.07 -19.97
CA GLY A 424 -17.88 -25.00 -19.09
C GLY A 424 -17.05 -24.80 -17.84
N ILE A 425 -16.46 -25.88 -17.32
CA ILE A 425 -15.60 -25.83 -16.13
C ILE A 425 -14.28 -25.14 -16.46
N LEU A 426 -13.67 -25.48 -17.59
CA LEU A 426 -12.44 -24.81 -18.03
C LEU A 426 -12.73 -23.34 -18.32
N ALA A 427 -13.83 -23.03 -19.01
CA ALA A 427 -14.26 -21.67 -19.25
C ALA A 427 -14.41 -20.88 -17.94
N GLY A 428 -15.07 -21.46 -16.93
CA GLY A 428 -15.24 -20.84 -15.62
C GLY A 428 -13.94 -20.65 -14.87
N LEU A 429 -13.09 -21.68 -14.83
CA LEU A 429 -11.78 -21.62 -14.18
C LEU A 429 -10.91 -20.51 -14.81
N PHE A 430 -10.73 -20.53 -16.14
CA PHE A 430 -9.93 -19.51 -16.81
C PHE A 430 -10.59 -18.13 -16.74
N GLY A 431 -11.93 -18.04 -16.67
CA GLY A 431 -12.65 -16.79 -16.40
C GLY A 431 -12.30 -16.21 -15.04
N ILE A 432 -12.28 -17.04 -14.00
CA ILE A 432 -11.87 -16.65 -12.64
C ILE A 432 -10.40 -16.22 -12.62
N ILE A 433 -9.49 -17.01 -13.19
CA ILE A 433 -8.05 -16.69 -13.25
C ILE A 433 -7.83 -15.33 -13.94
N LEU A 434 -8.45 -15.13 -15.10
CA LEU A 434 -8.34 -13.87 -15.84
C LEU A 434 -8.93 -12.72 -15.02
N THR A 435 -10.07 -12.93 -14.35
CA THR A 435 -10.68 -11.92 -13.49
C THR A 435 -9.76 -11.53 -12.33
N LEU A 436 -9.12 -12.49 -11.67
CA LEU A 436 -8.16 -12.24 -10.58
C LEU A 436 -6.93 -11.48 -11.08
N ALA A 437 -6.39 -11.85 -12.25
CA ALA A 437 -5.25 -11.14 -12.85
C ALA A 437 -5.61 -9.69 -13.19
N LEU A 438 -6.79 -9.46 -13.79
CA LEU A 438 -7.28 -8.12 -14.11
C LEU A 438 -7.65 -7.32 -12.87
N ALA A 439 -8.10 -7.98 -11.80
CA ALA A 439 -8.32 -7.36 -10.51
C ALA A 439 -7.00 -6.94 -9.86
N GLY A 440 -5.95 -7.76 -9.95
CA GLY A 440 -4.60 -7.39 -9.53
C GLY A 440 -4.07 -6.17 -10.27
N TRP A 441 -4.27 -6.09 -11.60
CA TRP A 441 -3.95 -4.90 -12.38
C TRP A 441 -4.75 -3.67 -11.91
N THR A 442 -6.05 -3.81 -11.69
CA THR A 442 -6.92 -2.72 -11.22
C THR A 442 -6.49 -2.22 -9.84
N ALA A 443 -6.19 -3.13 -8.92
CA ALA A 443 -5.64 -2.80 -7.60
C ALA A 443 -4.29 -2.09 -7.71
N LEU A 444 -3.40 -2.54 -8.60
CA LEU A 444 -2.14 -1.87 -8.87
C LEU A 444 -2.34 -0.43 -9.36
N MET A 445 -3.25 -0.21 -10.33
CA MET A 445 -3.58 1.13 -10.82
C MET A 445 -4.15 2.01 -9.71
N TRP A 446 -4.99 1.45 -8.84
CA TRP A 446 -5.55 2.14 -7.69
C TRP A 446 -4.48 2.53 -6.66
N ILE A 447 -3.57 1.60 -6.31
CA ILE A 447 -2.42 1.85 -5.42
C ILE A 447 -1.54 2.96 -6.02
N TRP A 448 -1.31 2.93 -7.33
CA TRP A 448 -0.53 3.96 -8.04
C TRP A 448 -1.29 5.26 -8.29
N ARG A 449 -2.57 5.33 -7.89
CA ARG A 449 -3.50 6.44 -8.13
C ARG A 449 -3.60 6.85 -9.60
N ILE A 450 -3.46 5.87 -10.49
CA ILE A 450 -3.69 6.05 -11.92
C ILE A 450 -5.19 5.99 -12.15
N ASN A 451 -5.70 6.91 -12.96
CA ASN A 451 -7.12 6.95 -13.28
C ASN A 451 -7.55 5.66 -14.03
N CYS A 452 -8.39 4.85 -13.38
CA CYS A 452 -8.89 3.59 -13.92
C CYS A 452 -9.65 3.75 -15.25
N LEU A 453 -10.21 4.93 -15.54
CA LEU A 453 -10.94 5.17 -16.78
C LEU A 453 -10.08 4.99 -18.03
N TRP A 454 -8.79 5.34 -18.00
CA TRP A 454 -7.91 5.10 -19.15
C TRP A 454 -7.02 3.88 -18.95
N ALA A 455 -6.67 3.52 -17.71
CA ALA A 455 -5.76 2.40 -17.45
C ALA A 455 -6.44 1.03 -17.35
N VAL A 456 -7.74 0.98 -17.06
CA VAL A 456 -8.49 -0.27 -16.84
C VAL A 456 -9.61 -0.43 -17.86
N LEU A 457 -10.40 0.62 -18.16
CA LEU A 457 -11.54 0.54 -19.09
C LEU A 457 -11.21 -0.01 -20.50
N PRO A 458 -10.03 0.23 -21.09
CA PRO A 458 -9.71 -0.36 -22.41
C PRO A 458 -9.69 -1.89 -22.40
N ILE A 459 -9.43 -2.52 -21.25
CA ILE A 459 -9.33 -3.98 -21.12
C ILE A 459 -10.68 -4.68 -21.40
N PRO A 460 -11.79 -4.38 -20.69
CA PRO A 460 -13.08 -5.00 -20.98
C PRO A 460 -13.57 -4.66 -22.39
N LEU A 461 -13.29 -3.46 -22.91
CA LEU A 461 -13.61 -3.09 -24.29
C LEU A 461 -12.85 -3.95 -25.30
N ALA A 462 -11.56 -4.22 -25.05
CA ALA A 462 -10.74 -5.11 -25.87
C ALA A 462 -11.24 -6.56 -25.83
N LEU A 463 -11.63 -7.07 -24.66
CA LEU A 463 -12.22 -8.41 -24.51
C LEU A 463 -13.56 -8.53 -25.27
N LEU A 464 -14.43 -7.52 -25.16
CA LEU A 464 -15.70 -7.44 -25.91
C LEU A 464 -15.45 -7.36 -27.42
N LEU A 465 -14.49 -6.57 -27.86
CA LEU A 465 -14.12 -6.46 -29.27
C LEU A 465 -13.55 -7.78 -29.79
N ALA A 466 -12.68 -8.44 -29.02
CA ALA A 466 -12.10 -9.73 -29.39
C ALA A 466 -13.18 -10.81 -29.58
N THR A 467 -14.16 -10.91 -28.66
CA THR A 467 -15.27 -11.86 -28.83
C THR A 467 -16.14 -11.51 -30.04
N ARG A 468 -16.39 -10.23 -30.29
CA ARG A 468 -17.12 -9.76 -31.48
C ARG A 468 -16.43 -10.18 -32.77
N LEU A 469 -15.12 -9.93 -32.88
CA LEU A 469 -14.33 -10.28 -34.06
C LEU A 469 -14.24 -11.80 -34.26
N ARG A 470 -14.19 -12.56 -33.17
CA ARG A 470 -14.14 -14.02 -33.20
C ARG A 470 -15.48 -14.68 -33.55
N THR A 471 -16.62 -14.02 -33.35
CA THR A 471 -17.95 -14.64 -33.46
C THR A 471 -18.23 -15.23 -34.84
N ARG A 472 -17.78 -14.57 -35.91
CA ARG A 472 -17.94 -15.08 -37.27
C ARG A 472 -17.26 -16.43 -37.45
N ASP A 473 -15.98 -16.50 -37.12
CA ASP A 473 -15.19 -17.72 -37.32
C ASP A 473 -15.57 -18.81 -36.31
N TRP A 474 -16.06 -18.44 -35.13
CA TRP A 474 -16.54 -19.37 -34.11
C TRP A 474 -17.82 -20.10 -34.56
N LEU A 475 -18.77 -19.39 -35.16
CA LEU A 475 -20.02 -19.97 -35.69
C LEU A 475 -19.77 -21.07 -36.74
N VAL A 476 -18.71 -20.93 -37.53
CA VAL A 476 -18.33 -21.88 -38.60
C VAL A 476 -17.16 -22.80 -38.21
N GLU A 477 -16.76 -22.82 -36.93
CA GLU A 477 -15.61 -23.58 -36.40
C GLU A 477 -14.29 -23.37 -37.13
N ARG A 478 -14.08 -22.21 -37.74
CA ARG A 478 -12.79 -21.87 -38.37
C ARG A 478 -11.76 -21.58 -37.28
N ASN A 479 -10.78 -22.46 -37.16
CA ASN A 479 -9.67 -22.38 -36.22
C ASN A 479 -8.33 -22.16 -36.95
N THR A 480 -8.31 -21.31 -37.98
CA THR A 480 -7.07 -20.96 -38.69
C THR A 480 -6.32 -19.84 -37.97
N LEU A 481 -4.99 -19.75 -38.13
CA LEU A 481 -4.19 -18.65 -37.55
C LEU A 481 -4.75 -17.27 -37.93
N ARG A 482 -5.24 -17.10 -39.16
CA ARG A 482 -5.89 -15.86 -39.63
C ARG A 482 -7.17 -15.51 -38.85
N ALA A 483 -7.96 -16.51 -38.45
CA ALA A 483 -9.14 -16.32 -37.62
C ALA A 483 -8.77 -15.88 -36.18
N TRP A 484 -7.58 -16.28 -35.71
CA TRP A 484 -7.04 -15.89 -34.41
C TRP A 484 -6.30 -14.55 -34.41
N LEU A 485 -5.75 -14.14 -35.55
CA LEU A 485 -4.99 -12.89 -35.67
C LEU A 485 -5.83 -11.66 -35.26
N ARG A 486 -7.09 -11.58 -35.68
CA ARG A 486 -7.97 -10.44 -35.39
C ARG A 486 -8.27 -10.28 -33.89
N PRO A 487 -8.82 -11.28 -33.17
CA PRO A 487 -9.01 -11.18 -31.72
C PRO A 487 -7.67 -11.05 -30.98
N GLY A 488 -6.61 -11.70 -31.46
CA GLY A 488 -5.26 -11.55 -30.90
C GLY A 488 -4.76 -10.10 -30.94
N LEU A 489 -4.84 -9.44 -32.10
CA LEU A 489 -4.47 -8.02 -32.25
C LEU A 489 -5.37 -7.09 -31.42
N ALA A 490 -6.67 -7.37 -31.34
CA ALA A 490 -7.59 -6.58 -30.51
C ALA A 490 -7.25 -6.61 -29.02
N LEU A 491 -6.56 -7.65 -28.53
CA LEU A 491 -6.06 -7.74 -27.16
C LEU A 491 -4.63 -7.21 -27.03
N ALA A 492 -3.76 -7.59 -27.96
CA ALA A 492 -2.33 -7.26 -27.89
C ALA A 492 -2.08 -5.75 -27.99
N VAL A 493 -2.79 -5.04 -28.89
CA VAL A 493 -2.58 -3.60 -29.09
C VAL A 493 -2.92 -2.79 -27.83
N PRO A 494 -4.10 -2.92 -27.20
CA PRO A 494 -4.39 -2.22 -25.95
C PRO A 494 -3.49 -2.67 -24.79
N ALA A 495 -3.13 -3.95 -24.71
CA ALA A 495 -2.23 -4.43 -23.67
C ALA A 495 -0.83 -3.80 -23.76
N LEU A 496 -0.24 -3.79 -24.97
CA LEU A 496 1.06 -3.13 -25.20
C LEU A 496 0.99 -1.62 -24.99
N ALA A 497 -0.11 -0.98 -25.44
CA ALA A 497 -0.32 0.43 -25.21
C ALA A 497 -0.39 0.77 -23.71
N LEU A 498 -1.11 -0.03 -22.90
CA LEU A 498 -1.18 0.15 -21.44
C LEU A 498 0.17 -0.12 -20.76
N LEU A 499 0.87 -1.19 -21.17
CA LEU A 499 2.19 -1.53 -20.64
C LEU A 499 3.25 -0.47 -20.94
N ALA A 500 3.10 0.33 -22.00
CA ALA A 500 3.96 1.48 -22.30
C ALA A 500 3.45 2.77 -21.64
N ALA A 501 2.15 3.06 -21.77
CA ALA A 501 1.55 4.31 -21.31
C ALA A 501 1.58 4.46 -19.79
N VAL A 502 1.40 3.38 -19.02
CA VAL A 502 1.44 3.44 -17.56
C VAL A 502 2.83 3.83 -17.03
N PRO A 503 3.93 3.14 -17.40
CA PRO A 503 5.28 3.56 -17.02
C PRO A 503 5.63 4.99 -17.47
N LEU A 504 5.26 5.37 -18.70
CA LEU A 504 5.51 6.73 -19.19
C LEU A 504 4.73 7.77 -18.38
N TYR A 505 3.43 7.56 -18.17
CA TYR A 505 2.60 8.42 -17.33
C TYR A 505 3.20 8.59 -15.93
N ARG A 506 3.72 7.51 -15.34
CA ARG A 506 4.38 7.54 -14.04
C ARG A 506 5.62 8.43 -14.03
N VAL A 507 6.48 8.33 -15.04
CA VAL A 507 7.66 9.19 -15.18
C VAL A 507 7.27 10.66 -15.35
N TYR A 508 6.30 10.95 -16.23
CA TYR A 508 5.88 12.33 -16.54
C TYR A 508 4.94 12.96 -15.51
N GLN A 509 4.44 12.19 -14.54
CA GLN A 509 3.71 12.74 -13.39
C GLN A 509 4.57 13.72 -12.58
N ILE A 510 5.89 13.53 -12.62
CA ILE A 510 6.86 14.41 -11.98
C ILE A 510 7.54 15.25 -13.07
N PRO A 511 7.46 16.59 -12.99
CA PRO A 511 8.14 17.45 -13.95
C PRO A 511 9.64 17.21 -13.89
N TRP A 512 10.30 17.30 -15.04
CA TRP A 512 11.75 17.36 -15.07
C TRP A 512 12.18 18.72 -14.52
N VAL A 513 12.93 18.72 -13.44
CA VAL A 513 13.50 19.92 -12.81
C VAL A 513 15.00 19.71 -12.72
N ASP A 514 15.76 20.70 -13.16
CA ASP A 514 17.20 20.75 -12.94
C ASP A 514 17.45 20.97 -11.44
N PRO A 515 18.29 20.18 -10.76
CA PRO A 515 18.60 20.38 -9.35
C PRO A 515 19.23 21.76 -9.03
N GLY A 516 19.66 22.53 -10.03
CA GLY A 516 20.24 23.87 -9.86
C GLY A 516 21.75 23.87 -9.62
N PHE A 517 22.42 22.74 -9.89
CA PHE A 517 23.86 22.59 -9.87
C PHE A 517 24.27 21.42 -10.77
N SER A 518 25.51 21.42 -11.27
CA SER A 518 26.05 20.29 -12.02
C SER A 518 26.44 19.15 -11.07
N PRO A 519 25.83 17.96 -11.16
CA PRO A 519 26.26 16.80 -10.38
C PRO A 519 27.73 16.46 -10.62
N ASP A 520 28.20 16.58 -11.87
CA ASP A 520 29.56 16.22 -12.28
C ASP A 520 30.63 17.12 -11.63
N GLU A 521 30.33 18.41 -11.44
CA GLU A 521 31.24 19.34 -10.75
C GLU A 521 31.43 18.99 -9.28
N PHE A 522 30.40 18.41 -8.64
CA PHE A 522 30.40 18.03 -7.23
C PHE A 522 30.78 16.58 -6.98
N ALA A 523 30.73 15.73 -8.01
CA ALA A 523 31.10 14.31 -7.95
C ALA A 523 32.62 14.06 -7.99
N ARG A 524 33.46 15.11 -7.95
CA ARG A 524 34.92 14.95 -7.86
C ARG A 524 35.27 14.10 -6.63
N ASP A 525 36.19 13.15 -6.82
CA ASP A 525 36.76 12.41 -5.71
C ASP A 525 37.32 13.36 -4.65
N MET A 526 37.15 13.01 -3.38
CA MET A 526 37.79 13.75 -2.30
C MET A 526 39.29 13.79 -2.58
N THR A 527 39.85 14.99 -2.52
CA THR A 527 41.29 15.15 -2.74
C THR A 527 42.06 14.34 -1.69
N PRO A 528 43.26 13.81 -2.01
CA PRO A 528 44.10 13.14 -1.03
C PRO A 528 44.39 13.98 0.21
N GLU A 529 44.34 15.31 0.10
CA GLU A 529 44.49 16.25 1.22
C GLU A 529 43.26 16.29 2.13
N GLU A 530 42.05 16.28 1.56
CA GLU A 530 40.81 16.12 2.31
C GLU A 530 40.80 14.75 3.01
N PHE A 531 41.24 13.70 2.32
CA PHE A 531 41.38 12.35 2.89
C PHE A 531 42.46 12.27 3.99
N ALA A 532 43.61 12.91 3.80
CA ALA A 532 44.64 12.97 4.82
C ALA A 532 44.24 13.88 5.99
N ALA A 533 43.38 14.89 5.77
CA ALA A 533 42.77 15.63 6.86
C ALA A 533 41.81 14.72 7.65
N ILE A 534 40.98 13.92 6.97
CA ILE A 534 40.12 12.90 7.59
C ILE A 534 40.93 12.02 8.53
N ASP A 535 41.91 11.34 7.95
CA ASP A 535 42.70 10.33 8.61
C ASP A 535 43.54 10.92 9.77
N ARG A 536 44.02 12.18 9.63
CA ARG A 536 44.67 12.90 10.74
C ARG A 536 43.75 13.14 11.93
N TYR A 537 42.48 13.46 11.69
CA TYR A 537 41.51 13.61 12.79
C TYR A 537 41.10 12.27 13.39
N GLU A 538 40.96 11.22 12.57
CA GLU A 538 40.66 9.86 13.03
C GLU A 538 41.78 9.26 13.89
N ARG A 539 43.04 9.36 13.43
CA ARG A 539 44.20 8.86 14.18
C ARG A 539 44.44 9.62 15.49
N LYS A 540 44.15 10.92 15.55
CA LYS A 540 44.21 11.70 16.80
C LYS A 540 43.14 11.31 17.82
N ALA A 541 42.01 10.72 17.39
CA ALA A 541 40.90 10.36 18.27
C ALA A 541 41.03 8.96 18.94
N GLY A 542 41.96 8.13 18.48
CA GLY A 542 42.60 7.10 19.30
C GLY A 542 41.77 5.89 19.79
N THR A 543 40.56 5.58 19.32
CA THR A 543 39.88 4.31 19.68
C THR A 543 38.94 3.73 18.60
N ASN A 544 38.82 2.41 18.62
CA ASN A 544 38.10 1.59 17.64
C ASN A 544 36.59 1.48 18.01
N THR A 545 35.71 1.71 17.03
CA THR A 545 34.29 1.28 16.91
C THR A 545 33.12 1.96 17.68
N SER A 546 33.30 3.02 18.46
CA SER A 546 32.16 3.89 18.89
C SER A 546 32.42 5.40 18.78
N VAL A 547 33.56 5.76 18.19
CA VAL A 547 34.13 7.11 18.11
C VAL A 547 33.59 7.86 16.88
N TYR A 548 32.27 7.96 16.75
CA TYR A 548 31.67 9.15 16.13
C TYR A 548 31.68 10.33 17.12
N TYR A 549 32.68 10.39 18.01
CA TYR A 549 32.95 11.51 18.90
C TYR A 549 33.48 12.67 18.06
N ASN A 550 32.52 13.42 17.55
CA ASN A 550 32.61 14.70 16.88
C ASN A 550 33.84 15.52 17.34
N PRO A 551 34.86 15.73 16.48
CA PRO A 551 36.09 16.45 16.84
C PRO A 551 35.83 17.86 17.38
N ALA A 552 34.72 18.51 16.99
CA ALA A 552 34.32 19.79 17.56
C ALA A 552 34.00 19.69 19.06
N LYS A 553 33.49 18.55 19.55
CA LYS A 553 33.27 18.33 20.99
C LYS A 553 34.59 18.23 21.75
N ILE A 554 35.62 17.62 21.16
CA ILE A 554 36.96 17.54 21.78
C ILE A 554 37.56 18.94 21.90
N LEU A 555 37.52 19.71 20.81
CA LEU A 555 37.97 21.10 20.79
C LEU A 555 37.17 21.97 21.75
N LEU A 556 35.85 21.79 21.83
CA LEU A 556 34.99 22.49 22.78
C LEU A 556 35.38 22.20 24.23
N ASN A 557 35.63 20.93 24.57
CA ASN A 557 36.09 20.56 25.91
C ASN A 557 37.47 21.15 26.22
N LYS A 558 38.38 21.17 25.25
CA LYS A 558 39.72 21.78 25.41
C LYS A 558 39.63 23.29 25.58
N ALA A 559 38.72 23.95 24.87
CA ALA A 559 38.46 25.38 25.03
C ALA A 559 38.00 25.69 26.46
N VAL A 560 37.07 24.89 27.01
CA VAL A 560 36.61 25.02 28.40
C VAL A 560 37.75 24.75 29.40
N GLU A 561 38.59 23.75 29.16
CA GLU A 561 39.76 23.46 30.00
C GLU A 561 40.74 24.65 30.03
N ASN A 562 41.09 25.18 28.86
CA ASN A 562 41.96 26.36 28.74
C ASN A 562 41.34 27.59 29.43
N GLN A 563 40.03 27.77 29.28
CA GLN A 563 39.29 28.83 29.96
C GLN A 563 39.41 28.72 31.49
N LEU A 564 39.27 27.51 32.06
CA LEU A 564 39.44 27.27 33.50
C LEU A 564 40.88 27.51 33.98
N HIS A 565 41.87 27.36 33.11
CA HIS A 565 43.27 27.65 33.40
C HIS A 565 43.70 29.09 33.09
N GLY A 566 42.78 29.98 32.72
CA GLY A 566 43.08 31.39 32.39
C GLY A 566 43.80 31.57 31.05
N LYS A 567 43.89 30.54 30.21
CA LYS A 567 44.50 30.54 28.87
C LYS A 567 43.48 31.01 27.84
N LEU A 568 43.12 32.29 27.90
CA LEU A 568 41.95 32.82 27.18
C LEU A 568 42.11 32.85 25.67
N ASP A 569 43.31 33.14 25.15
CA ASP A 569 43.57 33.19 23.71
C ASP A 569 43.54 31.78 23.11
N GLU A 570 44.12 30.79 23.79
CA GLU A 570 44.05 29.39 23.39
C GLU A 570 42.64 28.82 23.53
N ALA A 571 41.85 29.29 24.51
CA ALA A 571 40.45 28.92 24.62
C ALA A 571 39.65 29.43 23.42
N LEU A 572 39.83 30.71 23.03
CA LEU A 572 39.18 31.31 21.87
C LEU A 572 39.54 30.57 20.58
N GLU A 573 40.82 30.29 20.35
CA GLU A 573 41.24 29.58 19.14
C GLU A 573 40.63 28.18 19.07
N ASN A 574 40.51 27.47 20.20
CA ASN A 574 39.82 26.17 20.23
C ASN A 574 38.31 26.29 19.97
N TYR A 575 37.64 27.35 20.43
CA TYR A 575 36.24 27.59 20.08
C TYR A 575 36.07 27.89 18.57
N LEU A 576 36.93 28.73 17.99
CA LEU A 576 36.90 29.05 16.57
C LEU A 576 37.26 27.85 15.70
N GLU A 577 38.23 27.04 16.10
CA GLU A 577 38.56 25.79 15.41
C GLU A 577 37.42 24.76 15.54
N ALA A 578 36.75 24.68 16.70
CA ALA A 578 35.55 23.86 16.84
C ALA A 578 34.47 24.29 15.85
N MET A 579 34.28 25.60 15.63
CA MET A 579 33.35 26.13 14.64
C MET A 579 33.74 25.78 13.20
N ARG A 580 35.03 25.92 12.84
CA ARG A 580 35.55 25.48 11.52
C ARG A 580 35.32 23.98 11.30
N VAL A 581 35.53 23.18 12.34
CA VAL A 581 35.23 21.74 12.31
C VAL A 581 33.73 21.51 12.18
N VAL A 582 32.85 22.28 12.83
CA VAL A 582 31.39 22.12 12.66
C VAL A 582 30.97 22.41 11.21
N ASP A 583 31.50 23.45 10.58
CA ASP A 583 31.22 23.77 9.17
C ASP A 583 31.68 22.65 8.23
N ARG A 584 32.90 22.14 8.43
CA ARG A 584 33.37 20.93 7.73
C ARG A 584 32.46 19.74 8.06
N CYS A 585 32.10 19.52 9.31
CA CYS A 585 31.21 18.45 9.72
C CYS A 585 29.84 18.52 9.02
N ARG A 586 29.28 19.69 8.69
CA ARG A 586 28.06 19.79 7.87
C ARG A 586 28.24 19.18 6.48
N TYR A 587 29.39 19.41 5.86
CA TYR A 587 29.76 18.76 4.60
C TYR A 587 29.91 17.25 4.79
N TRP A 588 30.55 16.83 5.87
CA TRP A 588 30.95 15.45 6.11
C TRP A 588 29.88 14.52 6.68
N TYR A 589 28.96 15.03 7.48
CA TYR A 589 27.83 14.27 7.99
C TYR A 589 26.82 13.96 6.87
N ALA A 590 26.88 14.69 5.75
CA ALA A 590 26.26 14.26 4.51
C ALA A 590 27.03 13.09 3.84
N ILE A 591 28.34 12.92 4.10
CA ILE A 591 29.22 11.84 3.58
C ILE A 591 29.26 10.57 4.45
N ILE A 592 29.33 10.64 5.78
CA ILE A 592 29.73 9.42 6.51
C ILE A 592 28.53 8.65 7.03
N THR A 593 27.48 9.34 7.44
CA THR A 593 26.39 8.70 8.17
C THR A 593 25.12 8.70 7.33
N ASP A 594 24.66 7.50 6.95
CA ASP A 594 23.27 7.23 6.52
C ASP A 594 22.24 7.53 7.63
N ASN A 595 22.74 7.86 8.83
CA ASN A 595 21.91 8.03 10.01
C ASN A 595 21.13 9.35 9.99
N ARG A 596 19.85 9.20 10.31
CA ARG A 596 18.70 10.12 10.20
C ARG A 596 18.83 11.50 10.88
N TRP A 597 20.00 11.85 11.41
CA TRP A 597 20.23 12.94 12.37
C TRP A 597 21.56 13.69 12.18
N SER A 598 22.33 13.41 11.15
CA SER A 598 23.73 13.85 11.06
C SER A 598 23.92 15.35 10.80
N GLY A 599 23.09 15.98 9.97
CA GLY A 599 23.08 17.44 9.84
C GLY A 599 22.70 18.14 11.15
N ARG A 600 21.75 17.54 11.89
CA ARG A 600 21.34 18.02 13.21
C ARG A 600 22.48 17.95 14.22
N THR A 601 23.38 16.97 14.14
CA THR A 601 24.50 16.91 15.09
C THR A 601 25.52 18.03 14.86
N ALA A 602 25.77 18.48 13.63
CA ALA A 602 26.63 19.63 13.37
C ALA A 602 25.96 20.93 13.86
N ASP A 603 24.69 21.13 13.50
CA ASP A 603 23.90 22.30 13.89
C ASP A 603 23.73 22.40 15.43
N ASP A 604 23.44 21.29 16.09
CA ASP A 604 23.37 21.19 17.55
C ASP A 604 24.70 21.52 18.23
N ARG A 605 25.84 21.35 17.54
CA ARG A 605 27.18 21.62 18.09
C ARG A 605 27.55 23.08 17.94
N GLU A 606 27.23 23.71 16.81
CA GLU A 606 27.33 25.17 16.68
C GLU A 606 26.50 25.86 17.76
N ILE A 607 25.25 25.43 17.96
CA ILE A 607 24.39 25.94 19.04
C ILE A 607 25.03 25.76 20.44
N LYS A 608 25.84 24.71 20.66
CA LYS A 608 26.52 24.47 21.95
C LYS A 608 27.78 25.30 22.14
N ILE A 609 28.41 25.76 21.07
CA ILE A 609 29.61 26.59 21.14
C ILE A 609 29.25 27.99 21.65
N TYR A 610 28.12 28.56 21.21
CA TYR A 610 27.76 29.94 21.52
C TYR A 610 27.58 30.25 23.01
N PRO A 611 26.81 29.49 23.82
CA PRO A 611 26.70 29.76 25.25
C PRO A 611 28.04 29.65 25.99
N ARG A 612 28.94 28.76 25.53
CA ARG A 612 30.27 28.59 26.12
C ARG A 612 31.19 29.77 25.79
N LEU A 613 31.07 30.30 24.57
CA LEU A 613 31.77 31.52 24.17
C LEU A 613 31.25 32.73 24.97
N SER A 614 29.95 32.82 25.27
CA SER A 614 29.42 33.81 26.21
C SER A 614 30.04 33.67 27.60
N SER A 615 30.17 32.45 28.13
CA SER A 615 30.85 32.23 29.42
C SER A 615 32.35 32.59 29.38
N TRP A 616 33.01 32.40 28.24
CA TRP A 616 34.41 32.81 28.05
C TRP A 616 34.58 34.34 28.09
N ALA A 617 33.57 35.09 27.63
CA ALA A 617 33.60 36.55 27.58
C ALA A 617 33.72 37.23 28.96
N VAL A 618 33.29 36.54 30.03
CA VAL A 618 33.31 37.07 31.42
C VAL A 618 34.47 36.56 32.26
N CYS A 619 35.38 35.77 31.69
CA CYS A 619 36.50 35.26 32.46
C CYS A 619 37.42 36.41 32.93
N PRO A 620 37.99 36.32 34.15
CA PRO A 620 38.97 37.28 34.62
C PRO A 620 40.15 37.41 33.63
N GLY A 621 40.62 38.64 33.39
CA GLY A 621 41.70 38.92 32.44
C GLY A 621 41.27 39.18 31.00
N GLN A 622 39.95 39.27 30.75
CA GLN A 622 39.43 39.76 29.47
C GLN A 622 39.69 41.26 29.26
N THR A 623 39.86 41.67 28.01
CA THR A 623 39.99 43.08 27.60
C THR A 623 38.95 43.42 26.53
N PRO A 624 38.53 44.69 26.43
CA PRO A 624 37.61 45.12 25.38
C PRO A 624 38.11 44.76 23.97
N GLU A 625 39.40 44.93 23.71
CA GLU A 625 40.02 44.67 22.42
C GLU A 625 39.95 43.18 22.06
N ARG A 626 40.18 42.28 23.03
CA ARG A 626 40.10 40.83 22.80
C ARG A 626 38.67 40.40 22.47
N LEU A 627 37.69 40.94 23.19
CA LEU A 627 36.27 40.63 22.95
C LEU A 627 35.79 41.14 21.58
N LEU A 628 36.18 42.35 21.19
CA LEU A 628 35.85 42.91 19.87
C LEU A 628 36.58 42.17 18.74
N ALA A 629 37.83 41.76 18.94
CA ALA A 629 38.56 40.93 18.00
C ALA A 629 37.90 39.55 17.83
N ALA A 630 37.52 38.90 18.94
CA ALA A 630 36.80 37.63 18.94
C ALA A 630 35.46 37.73 18.19
N ARG A 631 34.69 38.81 18.42
CA ARG A 631 33.44 39.11 17.70
C ARG A 631 33.69 39.17 16.19
N LYS A 632 34.68 39.95 15.75
CA LYS A 632 35.02 40.12 14.34
C LYS A 632 35.47 38.81 13.69
N GLN A 633 36.30 38.02 14.38
CA GLN A 633 36.73 36.70 13.91
C GLN A 633 35.55 35.73 13.78
N LEU A 634 34.63 35.72 14.73
CA LEU A 634 33.42 34.89 14.69
C LEU A 634 32.50 35.30 13.53
N GLU A 635 32.31 36.60 13.31
CA GLU A 635 31.53 37.14 12.20
C GLU A 635 32.13 36.74 10.84
N GLN A 636 33.44 36.95 10.66
CA GLN A 636 34.16 36.53 9.45
C GLN A 636 34.08 35.03 9.20
N LEU A 637 34.24 34.22 10.24
CA LEU A 637 34.16 32.77 10.14
C LEU A 637 32.76 32.31 9.71
N THR A 638 31.73 32.88 10.31
CA THR A 638 30.34 32.44 10.10
C THR A 638 29.71 32.97 8.82
N ALA A 639 30.24 34.07 8.25
CA ALA A 639 29.78 34.61 6.97
C ALA A 639 29.93 33.62 5.79
N GLY A 640 30.88 32.67 5.88
CA GLY A 640 31.10 31.64 4.85
C GLY A 640 30.25 30.37 5.01
N PHE A 641 29.48 30.23 6.09
CA PHE A 641 28.77 28.98 6.39
C PHE A 641 27.51 28.87 5.53
N SER A 642 27.54 28.03 4.50
CA SER A 642 26.38 27.73 3.65
C SER A 642 25.95 26.26 3.76
N SER A 643 24.63 26.04 3.80
CA SER A 643 24.07 24.68 3.81
C SER A 643 24.03 24.00 2.44
N ASP A 644 24.34 24.75 1.37
CA ASP A 644 24.25 24.30 -0.02
C ASP A 644 25.08 23.05 -0.29
N LYS A 645 26.31 22.99 0.23
CA LYS A 645 27.21 21.84 0.00
C LYS A 645 26.63 20.54 0.55
N GLY A 646 26.04 20.58 1.75
CA GLY A 646 25.41 19.41 2.37
C GLY A 646 24.19 18.93 1.59
N ILE A 647 23.39 19.86 1.04
CA ILE A 647 22.23 19.55 0.19
C ILE A 647 22.69 18.88 -1.12
N LYS A 648 23.70 19.43 -1.80
CA LYS A 648 24.25 18.90 -3.07
C LYS A 648 24.85 17.51 -2.91
N LEU A 649 25.59 17.29 -1.83
CA LEU A 649 26.23 16.01 -1.57
C LEU A 649 25.22 14.91 -1.21
N ARG A 650 24.18 15.25 -0.43
CA ARG A 650 23.06 14.35 -0.17
C ARG A 650 22.35 13.96 -1.46
N HIS A 651 22.19 14.91 -2.38
CA HIS A 651 21.62 14.64 -3.70
C HIS A 651 22.44 13.59 -4.46
N LEU A 652 23.75 13.76 -4.57
CA LEU A 652 24.62 12.80 -5.28
C LEU A 652 24.51 11.38 -4.73
N ARG A 653 24.40 11.23 -3.40
CA ARG A 653 24.27 9.92 -2.75
C ARG A 653 22.93 9.26 -3.01
N LEU A 654 21.86 10.02 -2.89
CA LEU A 654 20.54 9.52 -3.20
C LEU A 654 20.44 9.19 -4.69
N GLN A 655 21.10 9.97 -5.55
CA GLN A 655 21.22 9.66 -6.97
C GLN A 655 21.94 8.33 -7.18
N GLN A 656 23.13 8.12 -6.63
CA GLN A 656 23.87 6.85 -6.67
C GLN A 656 23.04 5.65 -6.18
N LEU A 657 22.35 5.83 -5.05
CA LEU A 657 21.42 4.84 -4.50
C LEU A 657 20.30 4.50 -5.49
N TYR A 658 19.65 5.51 -6.06
CA TYR A 658 18.56 5.32 -7.02
C TYR A 658 19.05 4.83 -8.39
N GLU A 659 20.32 5.07 -8.70
CA GLU A 659 20.99 4.52 -9.86
C GLU A 659 21.36 3.03 -9.69
N GLY A 660 21.18 2.50 -8.49
CA GLY A 660 21.38 1.09 -8.15
C GLY A 660 22.84 0.73 -7.94
N GLU A 661 23.67 1.70 -7.53
CA GLU A 661 25.04 1.42 -7.14
C GLU A 661 25.06 0.45 -5.93
N PRO A 662 25.69 -0.73 -6.05
CA PRO A 662 25.57 -1.79 -5.04
C PRO A 662 26.00 -1.36 -3.64
N GLU A 663 27.08 -0.58 -3.53
CA GLU A 663 27.59 -0.12 -2.23
C GLU A 663 26.65 0.87 -1.55
N ALA A 664 26.13 1.84 -2.29
CA ALA A 664 25.16 2.81 -1.78
C ALA A 664 23.88 2.10 -1.31
N LEU A 665 23.45 1.11 -2.07
CA LEU A 665 22.28 0.29 -1.78
C LEU A 665 22.48 -0.58 -0.55
N ASP A 666 23.63 -1.22 -0.39
CA ASP A 666 23.94 -2.04 0.79
C ASP A 666 24.01 -1.20 2.06
N LYS A 667 24.61 -0.01 2.00
CA LYS A 667 24.65 0.95 3.13
C LYS A 667 23.25 1.45 3.49
N ALA A 668 22.50 1.97 2.51
CA ALA A 668 21.17 2.54 2.75
C ALA A 668 20.14 1.50 3.23
N THR A 669 20.34 0.24 2.86
CA THR A 669 19.42 -0.85 3.21
C THR A 669 19.86 -1.68 4.42
N ALA A 670 21.02 -1.39 5.03
CA ALA A 670 21.52 -2.10 6.21
C ALA A 670 20.54 -2.03 7.40
N ASP A 671 19.90 -0.86 7.59
CA ASP A 671 18.91 -0.62 8.65
C ASP A 671 17.45 -0.88 8.21
N MET A 672 17.24 -1.24 6.94
CA MET A 672 15.91 -1.57 6.44
C MET A 672 15.56 -3.00 6.84
N SER A 673 14.28 -3.23 7.13
CA SER A 673 13.83 -4.62 7.22
C SER A 673 14.13 -5.33 5.90
N LYS A 674 14.49 -6.62 5.94
CA LYS A 674 14.75 -7.44 4.73
C LYS A 674 13.67 -7.25 3.67
N HIS A 675 12.43 -7.06 4.11
CA HIS A 675 11.30 -6.81 3.26
C HIS A 675 11.31 -5.43 2.58
N GLN A 676 11.54 -4.35 3.33
CA GLN A 676 11.70 -3.00 2.78
C GLN A 676 12.83 -2.93 1.76
N ARG A 677 13.94 -3.64 2.04
CA ARG A 677 15.06 -3.80 1.10
C ARG A 677 14.60 -4.48 -0.19
N GLN A 678 13.94 -5.64 -0.13
CA GLN A 678 13.46 -6.35 -1.31
C GLN A 678 12.51 -5.53 -2.17
N LEU A 679 11.58 -4.80 -1.56
CA LEU A 679 10.70 -3.90 -2.31
C LEU A 679 11.50 -2.77 -2.95
N THR A 680 12.35 -2.09 -2.19
CA THR A 680 13.20 -1.02 -2.73
C THR A 680 14.00 -1.52 -3.95
N LEU A 681 14.59 -2.72 -3.86
CA LEU A 681 15.29 -3.37 -4.97
C LEU A 681 14.38 -3.65 -6.17
N LEU A 682 13.19 -4.22 -5.94
CA LEU A 682 12.25 -4.55 -7.01
C LEU A 682 11.73 -3.29 -7.72
N TRP A 683 11.52 -2.20 -6.97
CA TRP A 683 11.11 -0.92 -7.50
C TRP A 683 12.22 -0.21 -8.28
N LEU A 684 13.45 -0.22 -7.77
CA LEU A 684 14.62 0.34 -8.48
C LEU A 684 14.96 -0.41 -9.77
N ARG A 685 14.52 -1.67 -9.89
CA ARG A 685 14.62 -2.44 -11.15
C ARG A 685 13.64 -1.98 -12.24
N LEU A 686 12.59 -1.22 -11.90
CA LEU A 686 11.67 -0.67 -12.90
C LEU A 686 12.23 0.65 -13.44
N PRO A 687 12.63 0.72 -14.73
CA PRO A 687 13.28 1.91 -15.27
C PRO A 687 12.45 3.19 -15.12
N SER A 688 11.12 3.06 -15.24
CA SER A 688 10.19 4.17 -15.06
C SER A 688 10.15 4.71 -13.64
N GLU A 689 10.21 3.84 -12.63
CA GLU A 689 10.21 4.29 -11.24
C GLU A 689 11.58 4.83 -10.84
N ARG A 690 12.68 4.27 -11.34
CA ARG A 690 14.02 4.87 -11.22
C ARG A 690 14.07 6.29 -11.79
N ALA A 691 13.65 6.47 -13.04
CA ALA A 691 13.62 7.79 -13.69
C ALA A 691 12.71 8.78 -12.94
N ARG A 692 11.55 8.31 -12.47
CA ARG A 692 10.61 9.12 -11.69
C ARG A 692 11.22 9.57 -10.36
N VAL A 693 11.85 8.66 -9.62
CA VAL A 693 12.46 8.96 -8.32
C VAL A 693 13.63 9.94 -8.46
N LEU A 694 14.43 9.82 -9.52
CA LEU A 694 15.47 10.82 -9.82
C LEU A 694 14.87 12.21 -10.08
N ARG A 695 13.76 12.33 -10.83
CA ARG A 695 13.07 13.62 -11.00
C ARG A 695 12.56 14.20 -9.67
N ILE A 696 12.05 13.34 -8.80
CA ILE A 696 11.62 13.72 -7.45
C ILE A 696 12.81 14.27 -6.67
N LEU A 697 13.94 13.57 -6.69
CA LEU A 697 15.16 13.97 -6.03
C LEU A 697 15.65 15.33 -6.55
N ASN A 698 15.74 15.52 -7.87
CA ASN A 698 16.17 16.78 -8.46
C ASN A 698 15.25 17.95 -8.04
N MET A 699 13.94 17.75 -8.12
CA MET A 699 12.97 18.77 -7.74
C MET A 699 13.05 19.10 -6.24
N GLN A 700 13.25 18.11 -5.37
CA GLN A 700 13.45 18.33 -3.94
C GLN A 700 14.73 19.11 -3.67
N THR A 701 15.82 18.76 -4.35
CA THR A 701 17.11 19.44 -4.22
C THR A 701 17.07 20.88 -4.70
N ALA A 702 16.46 21.14 -5.86
CA ALA A 702 16.27 22.50 -6.38
C ALA A 702 15.50 23.39 -5.39
N ASN A 703 14.42 22.86 -4.80
CA ASN A 703 13.64 23.58 -3.80
C ASN A 703 14.45 23.84 -2.52
N LEU A 704 15.26 22.87 -2.07
CA LEU A 704 16.11 23.01 -0.88
C LEU A 704 17.22 24.03 -1.10
N LEU A 705 17.88 24.03 -2.26
CA LEU A 705 18.90 25.02 -2.61
C LEU A 705 18.30 26.42 -2.75
N GLY A 706 17.15 26.55 -3.42
CA GLY A 706 16.43 27.82 -3.53
C GLY A 706 16.04 28.40 -2.16
N LEU A 707 15.58 27.53 -1.24
CA LEU A 707 15.29 27.92 0.14
C LEU A 707 16.56 28.30 0.91
N SER A 708 17.63 27.50 0.82
CA SER A 708 18.91 27.77 1.47
C SER A 708 19.45 29.14 1.05
N ALA A 709 19.50 29.41 -0.26
CA ALA A 709 19.91 30.70 -0.80
C ALA A 709 18.99 31.86 -0.38
N GLN A 710 17.69 31.61 -0.16
CA GLN A 710 16.78 32.62 0.39
C GLN A 710 17.08 32.89 1.87
N LEU A 711 17.33 31.85 2.67
CA LEU A 711 17.67 31.96 4.09
C LEU A 711 19.02 32.66 4.28
N ASP A 712 20.03 32.32 3.48
CA ASP A 712 21.35 32.95 3.53
C ASP A 712 21.25 34.44 3.16
N ARG A 713 20.49 34.80 2.11
CA ARG A 713 20.22 36.21 1.78
C ARG A 713 19.55 36.96 2.93
N LYS A 714 18.50 36.38 3.53
CA LYS A 714 17.76 37.00 4.64
C LYS A 714 18.59 37.11 5.92
N SER A 715 19.42 36.12 6.20
CA SER A 715 20.36 36.17 7.31
C SER A 715 21.35 37.32 7.09
N ALA A 716 21.94 37.43 5.90
CA ALA A 716 22.86 38.52 5.57
C ALA A 716 22.21 39.92 5.65
N THR A 717 20.96 40.08 5.19
CA THR A 717 20.25 41.37 5.27
C THR A 717 19.72 41.70 6.66
N GLY A 718 19.77 40.76 7.61
CA GLY A 718 19.19 40.95 8.94
C GLY A 718 17.66 40.85 8.93
N GLU A 719 17.05 40.33 7.86
CA GLU A 719 15.62 40.11 7.76
C GLU A 719 15.15 38.94 8.65
N ARG A 720 13.84 38.91 8.89
CA ARG A 720 13.17 37.77 9.51
C ARG A 720 13.34 36.50 8.67
N LEU A 721 13.90 35.46 9.28
CA LEU A 721 13.94 34.11 8.76
C LEU A 721 12.55 33.47 8.96
N TRP A 722 11.93 33.04 7.87
CA TRP A 722 10.56 32.53 7.87
C TRP A 722 10.37 31.38 8.88
N THR A 723 9.49 31.54 9.87
CA THR A 723 9.18 30.49 10.87
C THR A 723 7.76 29.92 10.74
N HIS A 724 7.03 30.30 9.69
CA HIS A 724 5.65 29.84 9.51
C HIS A 724 5.57 28.43 8.94
N TYR A 725 5.03 27.52 9.76
CA TYR A 725 4.43 26.25 9.32
C TYR A 725 3.24 26.45 8.36
N THR A 726 2.71 27.67 8.20
CA THR A 726 1.34 27.92 7.73
C THR A 726 1.17 28.24 6.25
N THR A 727 2.21 28.61 5.50
CA THR A 727 2.05 29.00 4.08
C THR A 727 3.16 28.56 3.13
N GLY A 728 4.15 27.76 3.57
CA GLY A 728 4.79 26.86 2.61
C GLY A 728 3.67 25.99 2.02
N PRO A 729 3.58 25.80 0.69
CA PRO A 729 2.36 25.41 -0.01
C PRO A 729 1.70 24.18 0.63
N ARG A 730 0.85 24.41 1.63
CA ARG A 730 0.13 23.37 2.38
C ARG A 730 -0.84 22.67 1.44
N ASP A 731 -1.34 23.41 0.45
CA ASP A 731 -2.21 22.92 -0.61
C ASP A 731 -1.46 22.21 -1.73
N PHE A 732 -0.18 22.56 -1.97
CA PHE A 732 0.62 21.83 -2.93
C PHE A 732 1.26 20.62 -2.26
N ARG A 733 0.48 19.53 -2.28
CA ARG A 733 0.98 18.21 -2.68
C ARG A 733 1.47 17.30 -1.54
N ARG A 734 1.26 17.59 -0.23
CA ARG A 734 1.64 16.66 0.87
C ARG A 734 1.01 15.26 0.72
N ASP A 735 -0.27 15.22 0.31
CA ASP A 735 -0.96 13.96 0.02
C ASP A 735 -0.58 13.40 -1.35
N ALA A 736 -0.41 14.22 -2.38
CA ALA A 736 0.01 13.72 -3.68
C ALA A 736 1.44 13.15 -3.67
N TRP A 737 2.34 13.68 -2.83
CA TRP A 737 3.71 13.21 -2.62
C TRP A 737 3.76 11.92 -1.80
N ARG A 738 3.15 11.89 -0.60
CA ARG A 738 3.10 10.67 0.23
C ARG A 738 2.52 9.49 -0.54
N ASN A 739 1.47 9.72 -1.31
CA ASN A 739 0.80 8.65 -2.04
C ASN A 739 1.49 8.29 -3.36
N ALA A 740 2.44 9.10 -3.84
CA ALA A 740 3.22 8.82 -5.03
C ALA A 740 4.33 7.78 -4.77
N ILE A 741 4.78 7.59 -3.53
CA ILE A 741 6.10 7.02 -3.21
C ILE A 741 5.99 5.76 -2.31
N TYR A 742 4.88 5.02 -2.36
CA TYR A 742 4.46 4.09 -1.28
C TYR A 742 5.34 2.88 -0.87
N PRO A 743 6.56 2.65 -1.41
CA PRO A 743 7.59 1.90 -0.68
C PRO A 743 8.83 2.73 -0.29
N LEU A 744 9.12 3.82 -1.01
CA LEU A 744 10.19 4.77 -0.73
C LEU A 744 9.74 5.86 0.27
N ASP A 745 8.51 5.76 0.78
CA ASP A 745 7.82 6.76 1.60
C ASP A 745 8.67 7.15 2.82
N LYS A 746 9.42 6.22 3.40
CA LYS A 746 10.34 6.52 4.51
C LYS A 746 11.45 7.49 4.08
N LEU A 747 12.17 7.21 2.99
CA LEU A 747 13.24 8.07 2.47
C LEU A 747 12.71 9.44 2.00
N ALA A 748 11.57 9.45 1.32
CA ALA A 748 10.98 10.69 0.80
C ALA A 748 10.32 11.56 1.88
N ILE A 749 9.64 10.96 2.86
CA ILE A 749 9.10 11.67 4.04
C ILE A 749 10.25 12.24 4.87
N GLU A 750 11.36 11.52 5.02
CA GLU A 750 12.53 12.01 5.73
C GLU A 750 13.15 13.24 5.03
N ASN A 751 13.19 13.29 3.69
CA ASN A 751 13.60 14.51 2.97
C ASN A 751 12.65 15.70 3.23
N PHE A 752 11.35 15.44 3.37
CA PHE A 752 10.38 16.48 3.69
C PHE A 752 10.56 16.99 5.13
N TYR A 753 10.84 16.12 6.10
CA TYR A 753 11.20 16.54 7.46
C TYR A 753 12.51 17.33 7.49
N LEU A 754 13.48 16.96 6.65
CA LEU A 754 14.73 17.72 6.51
C LEU A 754 14.47 19.18 6.11
N TYR A 755 13.55 19.42 5.16
CA TYR A 755 13.17 20.79 4.76
C TYR A 755 12.72 21.63 5.97
N PHE A 756 11.87 21.07 6.84
CA PHE A 756 11.41 21.77 8.05
C PHE A 756 12.50 21.96 9.08
N GLU A 757 13.31 20.92 9.32
CA GLU A 757 14.37 20.99 10.31
C GLU A 757 15.47 21.97 9.89
N ILE A 758 15.83 22.06 8.60
CA ILE A 758 16.81 23.05 8.09
C ILE A 758 16.36 24.48 8.42
N ILE A 759 15.11 24.84 8.09
CA ILE A 759 14.58 26.19 8.38
C ILE A 759 14.64 26.47 9.89
N ARG A 760 14.13 25.53 10.69
CA ARG A 760 14.00 25.70 12.15
C ARG A 760 15.36 25.79 12.83
N GLN A 761 16.30 24.94 12.42
CA GLN A 761 17.65 24.92 12.98
C GLN A 761 18.44 26.15 12.55
N ARG A 762 18.30 26.61 11.30
CA ARG A 762 19.00 27.81 10.81
C ARG A 762 18.60 29.07 11.58
N ALA A 763 17.31 29.28 11.81
CA ALA A 763 16.85 30.41 12.62
C ALA A 763 17.36 30.34 14.08
N ALA A 764 17.42 29.13 14.66
CA ALA A 764 17.94 28.93 16.01
C ALA A 764 19.46 29.17 16.11
N ILE A 765 20.23 28.68 15.13
CA ILE A 765 21.67 28.92 15.02
C ILE A 765 21.95 30.41 14.86
N GLU A 766 21.23 31.07 13.94
CA GLU A 766 21.43 32.48 13.67
C GLU A 766 21.06 33.36 14.88
N ALA A 767 20.03 32.97 15.65
CA ALA A 767 19.68 33.69 16.87
C ALA A 767 20.78 33.59 17.92
N GLU A 768 21.34 32.39 18.13
CA GLU A 768 22.47 32.17 19.04
C GLU A 768 23.72 32.93 18.60
N ARG A 769 24.01 32.94 17.29
CA ARG A 769 25.14 33.66 16.70
C ARG A 769 25.05 35.17 16.95
N ARG A 770 23.89 35.77 16.67
CA ARG A 770 23.66 37.20 16.87
C ARG A 770 23.64 37.55 18.36
N ALA A 771 23.04 36.69 19.19
CA ALA A 771 23.03 36.88 20.63
C ALA A 771 24.44 36.88 21.23
N VAL A 772 25.31 35.94 20.84
CA VAL A 772 26.70 35.93 21.35
C VAL A 772 27.49 37.14 20.88
N GLN A 773 27.25 37.64 19.67
CA GLN A 773 27.91 38.87 19.19
C GLN A 773 27.50 40.09 20.02
N ILE A 774 26.21 40.19 20.39
CA ILE A 774 25.70 41.23 21.29
C ILE A 774 26.33 41.07 22.68
N ILE A 775 26.37 39.87 23.25
CA ILE A 775 26.97 39.62 24.57
C ILE A 775 28.46 39.98 24.61
N LEU A 776 29.22 39.61 23.57
CA LEU A 776 30.64 40.00 23.46
C LEU A 776 30.82 41.52 23.42
N ALA A 777 29.94 42.24 22.72
CA ALA A 777 29.94 43.70 22.68
C ALA A 777 29.55 44.31 24.03
N MET A 778 28.57 43.73 24.73
CA MET A 778 28.15 44.18 26.07
C MET A 778 29.23 44.01 27.13
N GLU A 779 29.94 42.89 27.12
CA GLU A 779 31.06 42.67 28.05
C GLU A 779 32.24 43.59 27.72
N ALA A 780 32.52 43.86 26.43
CA ALA A 780 33.51 44.86 26.04
C ALA A 780 33.13 46.26 26.55
N TRP A 781 31.87 46.66 26.39
CA TRP A 781 31.33 47.91 26.91
C TRP A 781 31.47 48.02 28.43
N LYS A 782 31.10 46.96 29.16
CA LYS A 782 31.19 46.91 30.63
C LYS A 782 32.63 47.05 31.12
N LEU A 783 33.59 46.44 30.43
CA LEU A 783 35.01 46.61 30.76
C LEU A 783 35.50 48.05 30.50
N GLN A 784 34.95 48.74 29.50
CA GLN A 784 35.30 50.15 29.20
C GLN A 784 34.63 51.16 30.14
N HIS A 785 33.36 50.93 30.50
CA HIS A 785 32.53 51.92 31.21
C HIS A 785 32.25 51.56 32.67
N GLY A 786 32.63 50.35 33.12
CA GLY A 786 32.39 49.86 34.47
C GLY A 786 30.96 49.35 34.74
N SER A 787 30.03 49.48 33.78
CA SER A 787 28.64 49.03 33.89
C SER A 787 28.11 48.52 32.56
N LEU A 788 27.06 47.69 32.59
CA LEU A 788 26.34 47.27 31.37
C LEU A 788 25.64 48.49 30.73
N PRO A 789 25.46 48.50 29.40
CA PRO A 789 24.74 49.58 28.73
C PRO A 789 23.28 49.61 29.22
N LYS A 790 22.66 50.79 29.24
CA LYS A 790 21.24 50.94 29.64
C LYS A 790 20.30 50.45 28.54
N THR A 791 20.72 50.62 27.28
CA THR A 791 19.99 50.18 26.09
C THR A 791 20.96 49.51 25.12
N LEU A 792 20.46 48.63 24.24
CA LEU A 792 21.34 48.03 23.23
C LEU A 792 21.88 49.06 22.23
N ASP A 793 21.16 50.17 22.01
CA ASP A 793 21.57 51.21 21.05
C ASP A 793 22.87 51.91 21.45
N GLU A 794 23.21 51.93 22.75
CA GLU A 794 24.50 52.46 23.24
C GLU A 794 25.70 51.66 22.71
N LEU A 795 25.50 50.40 22.32
CA LEU A 795 26.56 49.58 21.72
C LEU A 795 26.88 49.98 20.28
N VAL A 796 25.96 50.67 19.61
CA VAL A 796 26.13 51.11 18.21
C VAL A 796 27.20 52.21 18.17
N ASP A 797 27.96 52.24 17.08
CA ASP A 797 29.12 53.10 16.83
C ASP A 797 30.35 52.82 17.71
N THR A 798 30.16 52.29 18.92
CA THR A 798 31.26 52.00 19.88
C THR A 798 31.75 50.55 19.77
N CYS A 799 30.83 49.58 19.82
CA CYS A 799 31.16 48.15 19.82
C CYS A 799 30.57 47.41 18.61
N LEU A 800 29.49 47.93 18.02
CA LEU A 800 28.74 47.35 16.91
C LEU A 800 28.50 48.40 15.81
N ASP A 801 28.58 47.99 14.55
CA ASP A 801 28.23 48.87 13.42
C ASP A 801 26.72 49.09 13.31
N ARG A 802 25.94 48.09 13.75
CA ARG A 802 24.48 48.11 13.87
C ARG A 802 24.02 47.01 14.81
N LEU A 803 22.84 47.15 15.39
CA LEU A 803 22.23 46.07 16.17
C LEU A 803 21.80 44.91 15.28
N PRO A 804 22.24 43.67 15.57
CA PRO A 804 21.70 42.49 14.90
C PRO A 804 20.22 42.32 15.22
N ASN A 805 19.41 42.09 14.18
CA ASN A 805 17.99 41.76 14.38
C ASN A 805 17.83 40.32 14.87
N ASP A 806 16.81 40.05 15.69
CA ASP A 806 16.34 38.71 16.01
C ASP A 806 15.80 38.03 14.72
N PRO A 807 16.35 36.87 14.30
CA PRO A 807 15.91 36.21 13.08
C PRO A 807 14.43 35.76 13.14
N TYR A 808 13.83 35.63 14.33
CA TYR A 808 12.43 35.22 14.46
C TYR A 808 11.44 36.37 14.24
N THR A 809 11.83 37.61 14.53
CA THR A 809 10.95 38.80 14.44
C THR A 809 11.35 39.75 13.32
N GLY A 810 12.63 39.77 12.93
CA GLY A 810 13.22 40.78 12.04
C GLY A 810 13.42 42.15 12.69
N LYS A 811 13.26 42.24 14.01
CA LYS A 811 13.48 43.45 14.82
C LYS A 811 14.69 43.24 15.75
N PRO A 812 15.28 44.27 16.37
CA PRO A 812 16.33 44.09 17.37
C PRO A 812 15.92 43.13 18.50
N PHE A 813 16.90 42.47 19.13
CA PHE A 813 16.66 41.65 20.32
C PHE A 813 16.08 42.50 21.45
N LEU A 814 15.21 41.92 22.27
CA LEU A 814 14.76 42.61 23.48
C LEU A 814 15.85 42.50 24.54
N TYR A 815 16.02 43.56 25.34
CA TYR A 815 17.04 43.62 26.38
C TYR A 815 16.42 44.02 27.71
N PHE A 816 16.75 43.25 28.74
CA PHE A 816 16.30 43.42 30.11
C PHE A 816 17.52 43.73 30.98
N PRO A 817 17.94 45.01 31.09
CA PRO A 817 19.14 45.40 31.83
C PRO A 817 19.07 45.08 33.32
N GLU A 818 17.86 45.05 33.89
CA GLU A 818 17.60 44.70 35.29
C GLU A 818 17.03 43.29 35.45
N GLY A 819 16.98 42.50 34.36
CA GLY A 819 16.30 41.20 34.35
C GLY A 819 14.78 41.30 34.51
N VAL A 820 14.18 40.20 34.97
CA VAL A 820 12.74 40.12 35.29
C VAL A 820 12.54 39.88 36.80
N PRO A 821 11.43 40.32 37.40
CA PRO A 821 11.22 40.24 38.86
C PRO A 821 11.03 38.81 39.38
N THR A 822 10.73 37.85 38.51
CA THR A 822 10.50 36.44 38.85
C THR A 822 11.49 35.54 38.15
N ALA A 823 12.07 34.60 38.90
CA ALA A 823 12.89 33.55 38.31
C ALA A 823 12.02 32.69 37.38
N PHE A 824 12.60 32.23 36.27
CA PHE A 824 11.91 31.35 35.35
C PHE A 824 12.87 30.32 34.76
N THR A 825 12.35 29.14 34.46
CA THR A 825 13.07 28.09 33.76
C THR A 825 12.74 28.12 32.28
N TYR A 826 13.75 27.94 31.45
CA TYR A 826 13.53 27.68 30.03
C TYR A 826 14.18 26.35 29.64
N TYR A 827 13.49 25.62 28.78
CA TYR A 827 13.97 24.32 28.32
C TYR A 827 15.00 24.51 27.22
N GLN A 828 16.27 24.31 27.56
CA GLN A 828 17.34 24.35 26.58
C GLN A 828 17.46 22.97 25.92
N SER A 829 16.75 22.79 24.80
CA SER A 829 16.78 21.53 24.05
C SER A 829 18.11 21.34 23.32
N PHE A 830 18.92 20.40 23.79
CA PHE A 830 20.22 20.07 23.18
C PHE A 830 20.28 18.63 22.67
N GLY A 831 19.84 18.40 21.43
CA GLY A 831 20.04 17.10 20.77
C GLY A 831 19.39 15.91 21.49
N GLY A 832 18.18 16.11 22.05
CA GLY A 832 17.40 15.05 22.71
C GLY A 832 17.60 14.92 24.22
N LEU A 833 18.64 15.56 24.78
CA LEU A 833 18.83 15.73 26.23
C LEU A 833 18.68 17.23 26.51
N GLY A 834 17.48 17.66 26.89
CA GLY A 834 17.28 19.03 27.34
C GLY A 834 17.52 19.16 28.83
N SER A 835 18.06 20.30 29.23
CA SER A 835 18.17 20.72 30.62
C SER A 835 17.33 21.96 30.81
N ASP A 836 16.59 22.01 31.91
CA ASP A 836 15.97 23.25 32.35
C ASP A 836 17.08 24.16 32.89
N VAL A 837 17.16 25.36 32.34
CA VAL A 837 18.07 26.39 32.80
C VAL A 837 17.25 27.45 33.50
N GLU A 838 17.52 27.65 34.79
CA GLU A 838 16.90 28.70 35.59
C GLU A 838 17.60 30.03 35.36
N ILE A 839 16.83 31.08 35.09
CA ILE A 839 17.29 32.46 35.08
C ILE A 839 16.80 33.10 36.39
N PRO A 840 17.72 33.47 37.30
CA PRO A 840 17.34 34.10 38.56
C PRO A 840 16.61 35.43 38.34
N ALA A 841 15.74 35.79 39.29
CA ALA A 841 15.14 37.11 39.34
C ALA A 841 16.23 38.19 39.34
N GLY A 842 16.03 39.25 38.55
CA GLY A 842 16.97 40.37 38.45
C GLY A 842 18.22 40.11 37.58
N LYS A 843 18.40 38.89 37.04
CA LYS A 843 19.57 38.59 36.17
C LYS A 843 19.37 39.23 34.80
N PRO A 844 20.29 40.07 34.29
CA PRO A 844 20.14 40.69 32.98
C PRO A 844 20.22 39.65 31.85
N PHE A 845 19.42 39.81 30.81
CA PHE A 845 19.46 38.96 29.62
C PHE A 845 18.97 39.71 28.37
N ILE A 846 19.38 39.21 27.20
CA ILE A 846 18.72 39.54 25.93
C ILE A 846 17.77 38.40 25.55
N TRP A 847 16.71 38.71 24.82
CA TRP A 847 15.65 37.75 24.51
C TRP A 847 15.31 37.75 23.03
N SER A 848 15.21 36.54 22.48
CA SER A 848 14.65 36.27 21.15
C SER A 848 13.28 35.61 21.29
N ALA A 849 12.37 35.90 20.36
CA ALA A 849 11.07 35.25 20.33
C ALA A 849 11.14 33.73 20.15
N GLY A 850 12.25 33.21 19.59
CA GLY A 850 12.43 31.77 19.41
C GLY A 850 11.36 31.11 18.53
N LYS A 851 11.41 29.77 18.45
CA LYS A 851 10.48 28.99 17.61
C LYS A 851 9.04 28.99 18.12
N GLY A 852 8.87 29.25 19.42
CA GLY A 852 7.59 29.15 20.10
C GLY A 852 6.75 30.41 20.00
N VAL A 853 7.33 31.60 19.78
CA VAL A 853 6.62 32.86 19.97
C VAL A 853 6.48 33.63 18.65
N ARG A 854 5.39 34.39 18.50
CA ARG A 854 5.12 35.33 17.41
C ARG A 854 4.86 36.72 17.94
N PRO A 855 5.36 37.77 17.29
CA PRO A 855 4.87 39.12 17.55
C PRO A 855 3.40 39.21 17.10
N ARG A 856 2.56 39.80 17.94
CA ARG A 856 1.20 40.21 17.61
C ARG A 856 1.30 41.42 16.67
N GLU A 857 0.47 41.45 15.63
CA GLU A 857 0.32 42.68 14.84
C GLU A 857 -0.41 43.70 15.69
N ILE A 858 0.34 44.64 16.24
CA ILE A 858 -0.20 45.75 17.02
C ILE A 858 -0.66 46.82 16.01
N PRO A 859 -1.92 47.27 16.05
CA PRO A 859 -2.39 48.35 15.20
C PRO A 859 -1.51 49.59 15.37
N ALA A 860 -1.16 50.26 14.27
CA ALA A 860 -0.36 51.48 14.31
C ALA A 860 -1.09 52.54 15.17
N GLY A 861 -0.52 52.88 16.33
CA GLY A 861 -1.07 53.88 17.25
C GLY A 861 -1.48 53.37 18.65
N ALA A 862 -1.40 52.06 18.94
CA ALA A 862 -1.59 51.58 20.31
C ALA A 862 -0.37 51.96 21.18
N ALA A 863 -0.61 52.68 22.28
CA ALA A 863 0.41 53.04 23.27
C ALA A 863 1.02 51.79 23.93
N GLU A 864 2.14 51.98 24.64
CA GLU A 864 3.01 50.95 25.22
C GLU A 864 2.29 49.80 25.94
N GLU A 865 1.83 48.81 25.18
CA GLU A 865 1.30 47.56 25.74
C GLU A 865 2.44 46.78 26.42
N PRO A 866 2.15 46.08 27.54
CA PRO A 866 3.06 45.14 28.19
C PRO A 866 3.63 44.14 27.19
N ILE A 867 4.87 43.66 27.39
CA ILE A 867 5.54 42.77 26.44
C ILE A 867 4.72 41.49 26.15
N VAL A 868 4.00 40.98 27.16
CA VAL A 868 3.12 39.82 27.04
C VAL A 868 1.99 40.04 26.04
N GLU A 869 1.48 41.26 25.89
CA GLU A 869 0.41 41.57 24.94
C GLU A 869 0.92 41.73 23.50
N ARG A 870 2.21 42.04 23.35
CA ARG A 870 2.91 42.17 22.05
C ARG A 870 3.28 40.84 21.42
N TYR A 871 3.21 39.73 22.16
CA TYR A 871 3.68 38.43 21.70
C TYR A 871 2.69 37.30 22.05
N LEU A 872 2.59 36.29 21.19
CA LEU A 872 1.69 35.14 21.34
C LEU A 872 2.43 33.83 21.03
N LEU A 873 2.15 32.74 21.75
CA LEU A 873 2.69 31.42 21.40
C LEU A 873 2.12 30.89 20.08
N MET A 874 2.95 30.22 19.29
CA MET A 874 2.50 29.37 18.20
C MET A 874 1.79 28.14 18.75
N ASN A 875 0.52 28.03 18.43
CA ASN A 875 -0.20 26.77 18.52
C ASN A 875 0.25 25.86 17.35
N ASP A 876 0.65 24.62 17.65
CA ASP A 876 1.04 23.63 16.63
C ASP A 876 -0.15 23.08 15.81
N GLY A 877 -1.36 23.59 16.10
CA GLY A 877 -2.54 23.43 15.28
C GLY A 877 -3.35 22.18 15.61
N ARG A 878 -3.11 21.52 16.74
CA ARG A 878 -3.92 20.37 17.16
C ARG A 878 -5.11 20.74 18.05
N ASP A 879 -5.00 21.77 18.88
CA ASP A 879 -6.05 22.11 19.86
C ASP A 879 -6.31 23.62 19.85
N GLY A 880 -7.48 24.08 19.40
CA GLY A 880 -7.78 25.50 19.11
C GLY A 880 -7.23 26.54 20.12
N TRP A 881 -6.81 27.69 19.61
CA TRP A 881 -6.39 28.85 20.41
C TRP A 881 -7.41 29.14 21.53
N ARG A 882 -6.99 29.20 22.81
CA ARG A 882 -7.93 29.57 23.88
C ARG A 882 -7.42 30.06 25.24
N LYS A 883 -6.13 30.35 25.48
CA LYS A 883 -5.75 31.03 26.75
C LYS A 883 -4.71 32.14 26.57
N PRO A 884 -4.93 33.34 27.15
CA PRO A 884 -3.82 34.26 27.42
C PRO A 884 -2.84 33.55 28.34
N LEU A 885 -1.56 33.63 27.99
CA LEU A 885 -0.51 32.96 28.74
C LEU A 885 -0.11 33.80 29.94
N THR A 886 0.42 33.11 30.93
CA THR A 886 1.19 33.80 31.96
C THR A 886 2.46 34.37 31.35
N GLU A 887 2.94 35.48 31.91
CA GLU A 887 4.20 36.11 31.51
C GLU A 887 5.38 35.12 31.51
N THR A 888 5.43 34.25 32.52
CA THR A 888 6.43 33.18 32.66
C THR A 888 6.39 32.18 31.50
N GLU A 889 5.21 31.72 31.07
CA GLU A 889 5.08 30.80 29.93
C GLU A 889 5.57 31.43 28.62
N LEU A 890 5.39 32.74 28.45
CA LEU A 890 5.89 33.47 27.28
C LEU A 890 7.43 33.57 27.30
N TRP A 891 8.02 33.85 28.45
CA TRP A 891 9.47 33.90 28.60
C TRP A 891 10.12 32.53 28.33
N SER A 892 9.55 31.46 28.88
CA SER A 892 10.00 30.08 28.66
C SER A 892 9.78 29.59 27.23
N ALA A 893 8.82 30.17 26.52
CA ALA A 893 8.55 29.86 25.12
C ALA A 893 9.50 30.55 24.14
N GLY A 894 10.00 31.72 24.52
CA GLY A 894 11.07 32.42 23.82
C GLY A 894 12.44 31.77 24.07
N ARG A 895 13.50 32.47 23.68
CA ARG A 895 14.87 32.04 23.96
C ARG A 895 15.61 33.18 24.67
N PRO A 896 15.74 33.13 25.99
CA PRO A 896 16.57 34.06 26.73
C PRO A 896 18.05 33.70 26.59
N PHE A 897 18.90 34.72 26.58
CA PHE A 897 20.36 34.61 26.59
C PHE A 897 20.89 35.41 27.78
N PRO A 898 21.12 34.75 28.93
CA PRO A 898 21.63 35.40 30.14
C PRO A 898 22.96 36.10 29.86
N ILE A 899 23.08 37.33 30.35
CA ILE A 899 24.35 38.07 30.33
C ILE A 899 25.15 37.59 31.56
N PRO A 900 26.35 37.01 31.37
CA PRO A 900 26.96 36.20 32.41
C PRO A 900 27.39 36.97 33.66
#